data_AF-A0A959QNG7-F1
#
_entry.id   AF-A0A959QNG7-F1
#
_cell.length_a   1.000
_cell.length_b   1.000
_cell.length_c   1.000
_cell.angle_alpha   90.00
_cell.angle_beta   90.00
_cell.angle_gamma   90.00
#
_symmetry.space_group_name_H-M   'P 1'
#
loop_
_entity.id
_entity.type
_entity.pdbx_description
1 polymer ?
#
loop_
_entity_poly.entity_id
_entity_poly.type
_entity_poly.pdbx_seq_one_letter_code
_entity_poly.pdbx_strand_id
1 'polypeptide(L)'
;YLDKVKTFEVAPSLPRSIANHAYRKRILHLPAGKSTAEVDYHSLLLDQLAQEVAIPPLQGEVRTLKAGSTDPVSASEVGTMIQALNEGLLIKCYLGHGATTTTENFAVDDPGVLENQGRYPLILSLGCLTGYTSTPQRSISEAFTLEPEKGAIAYVASAGYGYSAVLTNFASILYQQINDTSSNTLGDMMVQIRKSFAGFSSIGYRSLIDQWHFHGDPAIRLVHYSQPDLSADASTFRLQPGLISTEVDSITLSLDLWNLGRSILQPAIIQISITGPDQSVITHLDTITWPTSRLPYSIGLPRPEGRAGTYQLAITIDPFNEILEGPDGAEENNQLVTPDGKHYIEFQILDHRPYPIWPTDLALIHPDSVQLFCYQEQSELGERTIEIQLDTCPDFSSPFLQLAWLDANAGIRSWKPASIMPDAVHYWRIRSIQSDPGQSVNWQGASFKTDTLYTHGWNQSHYGQFRQIQSDHIHIDSTSGDMSFGPRYINVISRAVRISPTNNTRSRIFLDGTRVVNTTSKPSIYFLTLDPVSGSIQSLKNFILSGTTNKRKEAILHVRDEIPDSSIVVVTTFHAPGESFALPDWIDDSLSIEDNLYSILEKEGATLIRKLAIQGESPYTFAFQKGVAPIAEQIADPGEENAFITFDIQAKRTAGSILSPVTPLLVDIEQIHWSARPGSQQPDQSTCSLWTTGPGDSLTIRLINFLPEQSTLPIPLKDQPVELQFRLWSQDSVQRTPIQLGYWRIVGDPLMSLYLETTSPLEDTSALGDHRRIDYQLVQLGKNPGDSEYPVHIQHVLPDLTTEDIVQSVPLQQGQPIHPFSWTTPPLTQPGLHTFIVQGQSSPSTQKGPSSPLPRVVTRIWVQEDRNAPLLQVYIDNQPAAHSQPIHQRSEVVVQLRDEQAFLLLQDTQQIRISLTDPTGQIVPLFYSDGSITYSPGSTDNKNVAQASIQPGFQVPGVYILRVQGEDQFGNTASNLLQDIELVFSTTSGFSSLGLYPNPFHHELELKYALSSPNTPVQLDLSLIDPSGRLLGKHTLAIQELASEQNPKVRSLSLEWPILRNLPPGMYILQIHAMDANKLPMVLPSGTDQLIIKL
;
A
#
# COMPACT_ATOMS: atom_id res chain seq x y z
N TYR A 1 39.16 15.55 -18.18
CA TYR A 1 39.08 16.16 -16.85
C TYR A 1 38.21 17.42 -16.82
N LEU A 2 38.49 18.46 -17.63
CA LEU A 2 37.69 19.72 -17.63
C LEU A 2 36.18 19.50 -17.72
N ASP A 3 35.71 18.57 -18.55
CA ASP A 3 34.26 18.30 -18.66
C ASP A 3 33.67 17.67 -17.39
N LYS A 4 34.47 16.91 -16.62
CA LYS A 4 34.08 16.45 -15.28
C LYS A 4 33.90 17.63 -14.33
N VAL A 5 34.81 18.61 -14.37
CA VAL A 5 34.73 19.83 -13.55
C VAL A 5 33.45 20.62 -13.88
N LYS A 6 33.20 20.90 -15.17
CA LYS A 6 31.98 21.60 -15.60
C LYS A 6 30.71 20.87 -15.14
N THR A 7 30.67 19.55 -15.29
CA THR A 7 29.52 18.74 -14.89
C THR A 7 29.32 18.79 -13.37
N PHE A 8 30.40 18.68 -12.61
CA PHE A 8 30.39 18.72 -11.15
C PHE A 8 29.90 20.08 -10.63
N GLU A 9 30.33 21.20 -11.24
CA GLU A 9 29.90 22.55 -10.87
C GLU A 9 28.45 22.87 -11.23
N VAL A 10 27.89 22.19 -12.24
CA VAL A 10 26.46 22.31 -12.61
C VAL A 10 25.58 21.46 -11.69
N ALA A 11 26.10 20.36 -11.12
CA ALA A 11 25.31 19.42 -10.34
C ALA A 11 24.45 20.06 -9.22
N PRO A 12 24.89 21.09 -8.48
CA PRO A 12 24.06 21.79 -7.49
C PRO A 12 22.79 22.45 -8.03
N SER A 13 22.72 22.70 -9.34
CA SER A 13 21.58 23.30 -10.04
C SER A 13 20.60 22.29 -10.66
N LEU A 14 20.87 20.98 -10.55
CA LEU A 14 19.95 19.95 -11.00
C LEU A 14 18.64 19.96 -10.19
N PRO A 15 17.52 19.47 -10.76
CA PRO A 15 16.25 19.34 -10.04
C PRO A 15 16.42 18.67 -8.69
N ARG A 16 15.70 19.18 -7.68
CA ARG A 16 15.73 18.71 -6.30
C ARG A 16 15.10 17.32 -6.25
N SER A 17 15.94 16.30 -6.12
CA SER A 17 15.52 14.92 -5.92
C SER A 17 16.60 14.17 -5.17
N ILE A 18 16.19 13.12 -4.45
CA ILE A 18 17.11 12.25 -3.70
C ILE A 18 18.17 11.67 -4.66
N ALA A 19 17.76 11.19 -5.85
CA ALA A 19 18.66 10.62 -6.85
C ALA A 19 19.77 11.60 -7.31
N ASN A 20 19.46 12.89 -7.42
CA ASN A 20 20.40 13.90 -7.92
C ASN A 20 21.32 14.49 -6.84
N HIS A 21 20.95 14.44 -5.55
CA HIS A 21 21.65 15.19 -4.51
C HIS A 21 22.08 14.36 -3.28
N ALA A 22 21.42 13.24 -2.98
CA ALA A 22 21.72 12.45 -1.76
C ALA A 22 23.16 11.92 -1.72
N TYR A 23 23.75 11.63 -2.89
CA TYR A 23 25.12 11.13 -3.00
C TYR A 23 26.17 12.06 -2.35
N ARG A 24 25.87 13.36 -2.27
CA ARG A 24 26.75 14.37 -1.65
C ARG A 24 26.72 14.37 -0.12
N LYS A 25 25.97 13.46 0.49
CA LYS A 25 25.98 13.16 1.93
C LYS A 25 26.63 11.81 2.23
N ARG A 26 26.91 10.99 1.22
CA ARG A 26 27.38 9.61 1.40
C ARG A 26 28.91 9.52 1.37
N ILE A 27 29.47 8.76 2.31
CA ILE A 27 30.90 8.55 2.47
C ILE A 27 31.16 7.06 2.59
N LEU A 28 32.14 6.55 1.84
CA LEU A 28 32.56 5.15 1.88
C LEU A 28 33.95 5.04 2.52
N HIS A 29 34.06 4.22 3.55
CA HIS A 29 35.29 3.90 4.27
C HIS A 29 35.74 2.47 3.97
N LEU A 30 37.01 2.33 3.59
CA LEU A 30 37.62 1.08 3.14
C LEU A 30 38.90 0.79 3.96
N PRO A 31 38.78 0.20 5.17
CA PRO A 31 39.93 -0.25 5.95
C PRO A 31 40.49 -1.56 5.37
N ALA A 32 41.75 -1.52 4.91
CA ALA A 32 42.50 -2.66 4.39
C ALA A 32 43.67 -3.04 5.31
N GLY A 33 44.22 -4.23 5.14
CA GLY A 33 45.39 -4.68 5.89
C GLY A 33 45.74 -6.12 5.60
N LYS A 34 46.94 -6.53 6.04
CA LYS A 34 47.49 -7.89 5.84
C LYS A 34 47.06 -8.89 6.91
N SER A 35 46.31 -8.43 7.91
CA SER A 35 45.83 -9.25 9.02
C SER A 35 44.54 -8.66 9.59
N THR A 36 43.74 -9.49 10.28
CA THR A 36 42.49 -9.05 10.91
C THR A 36 42.75 -7.92 11.90
N ALA A 37 43.83 -8.03 12.69
CA ALA A 37 44.19 -7.02 13.68
C ALA A 37 44.52 -5.66 13.04
N GLU A 38 45.11 -5.66 11.84
CA GLU A 38 45.40 -4.43 11.11
C GLU A 38 44.15 -3.82 10.48
N VAL A 39 43.27 -4.64 9.88
CA VAL A 39 41.96 -4.19 9.37
C VAL A 39 41.11 -3.61 10.50
N ASP A 40 41.08 -4.25 11.66
CA ASP A 40 40.35 -3.75 12.84
C ASP A 40 40.95 -2.44 13.36
N TYR A 41 42.27 -2.31 13.36
CA TYR A 41 42.95 -1.07 13.72
C TYR A 41 42.62 0.07 12.75
N HIS A 42 42.69 -0.17 11.44
CA HIS A 42 42.33 0.81 10.43
C HIS A 42 40.83 1.16 10.45
N SER A 43 39.96 0.18 10.71
CA SER A 43 38.54 0.41 10.91
C SER A 43 38.30 1.35 12.08
N LEU A 44 38.95 1.13 13.22
CA LEU A 44 38.82 2.00 14.39
C LEU A 44 39.21 3.45 14.08
N LEU A 45 40.29 3.64 13.32
CA LEU A 45 40.73 4.99 12.92
C LEU A 45 39.74 5.65 11.95
N LEU A 46 39.20 4.90 11.00
CA LEU A 46 38.17 5.40 10.07
C LEU A 46 36.85 5.69 10.80
N ASP A 47 36.45 4.87 11.77
CA ASP A 47 35.27 5.11 12.62
C ASP A 47 35.42 6.41 13.44
N GLN A 48 36.64 6.75 13.88
CA GLN A 48 36.92 8.06 14.50
C GLN A 48 36.76 9.21 13.51
N LEU A 49 37.22 9.04 12.26
CA LEU A 49 37.00 10.05 11.20
C LEU A 49 35.53 10.21 10.86
N ALA A 50 34.75 9.13 10.90
CA ALA A 50 33.32 9.17 10.63
C ALA A 50 32.58 10.12 11.60
N GLN A 51 33.01 10.20 12.86
CA GLN A 51 32.43 11.11 13.86
C GLN A 51 32.59 12.59 13.50
N GLU A 52 33.63 12.96 12.75
CA GLU A 52 33.90 14.37 12.36
C GLU A 52 32.90 14.89 11.32
N VAL A 53 32.30 14.00 10.55
CA VAL A 53 31.37 14.31 9.44
C VAL A 53 29.93 13.89 9.73
N ALA A 54 29.71 12.96 10.67
CA ALA A 54 28.38 12.53 11.11
C ALA A 54 27.64 13.58 11.96
N ILE A 55 28.33 14.65 12.38
CA ILE A 55 27.77 15.76 13.14
C ILE A 55 27.37 16.93 12.22
N PRO A 56 26.52 17.87 12.69
CA PRO A 56 26.28 19.15 12.01
C PRO A 56 27.60 19.87 11.66
N PRO A 57 27.67 20.61 10.54
CA PRO A 57 26.59 20.91 9.59
C PRO A 57 26.41 19.91 8.42
N LEU A 58 27.28 18.91 8.24
CA LEU A 58 27.19 17.93 7.14
C LEU A 58 26.23 16.79 7.46
N GLN A 59 26.33 16.17 8.64
CA GLN A 59 25.61 14.93 9.00
C GLN A 59 25.73 13.84 7.93
N GLY A 60 26.95 13.58 7.47
CA GLY A 60 27.24 12.60 6.43
C GLY A 60 26.89 11.17 6.83
N GLU A 61 26.35 10.41 5.89
CA GLU A 61 26.10 8.97 6.01
C GLU A 61 27.41 8.23 5.69
N VAL A 62 28.04 7.66 6.72
CA VAL A 62 29.30 6.94 6.56
C VAL A 62 29.03 5.43 6.57
N ARG A 63 29.42 4.76 5.48
CA ARG A 63 29.39 3.31 5.36
C ARG A 63 30.82 2.77 5.36
N THR A 64 31.10 1.81 6.24
CA THR A 64 32.41 1.14 6.32
C THR A 64 32.29 -0.28 5.77
N LEU A 65 33.11 -0.63 4.78
CA LEU A 65 33.21 -1.99 4.23
C LEU A 65 34.61 -2.54 4.51
N LYS A 66 34.69 -3.58 5.34
CA LYS A 66 35.96 -4.17 5.79
C LYS A 66 36.43 -5.27 4.84
N ALA A 67 37.73 -5.37 4.63
CA ALA A 67 38.31 -6.51 3.93
C ALA A 67 38.46 -7.74 4.84
N GLY A 68 38.25 -8.95 4.29
CA GLY A 68 38.67 -10.20 4.90
C GLY A 68 40.19 -10.24 5.06
N SER A 69 40.69 -10.82 6.15
CA SER A 69 42.07 -10.62 6.63
C SER A 69 43.19 -11.29 5.84
N THR A 70 42.86 -12.19 4.90
CA THR A 70 43.82 -12.92 4.05
C THR A 70 43.31 -13.23 2.65
N ASP A 71 42.02 -13.05 2.40
CA ASP A 71 41.37 -13.32 1.12
C ASP A 71 40.96 -11.99 0.46
N PRO A 72 41.02 -11.88 -0.88
CA PRO A 72 40.44 -10.74 -1.58
C PRO A 72 38.97 -10.55 -1.16
N VAL A 73 38.54 -9.30 -1.07
CA VAL A 73 37.14 -8.94 -0.77
C VAL A 73 36.22 -9.70 -1.73
N SER A 74 35.12 -10.26 -1.21
CA SER A 74 34.26 -11.11 -2.03
C SER A 74 33.74 -10.32 -3.23
N ALA A 75 33.48 -11.00 -4.33
CA ALA A 75 32.98 -10.33 -5.53
C ALA A 75 31.64 -9.61 -5.28
N SER A 76 30.80 -10.12 -4.38
CA SER A 76 29.56 -9.43 -3.94
C SER A 76 29.84 -8.10 -3.22
N GLU A 77 30.88 -8.05 -2.39
CA GLU A 77 31.30 -6.84 -1.69
C GLU A 77 31.96 -5.86 -2.67
N VAL A 78 32.70 -6.35 -3.66
CA VAL A 78 33.23 -5.54 -4.78
C VAL A 78 32.10 -4.96 -5.62
N GLY A 79 31.09 -5.75 -5.98
CA GLY A 79 29.88 -5.31 -6.67
C GLY A 79 29.15 -4.23 -5.86
N THR A 80 28.99 -4.44 -4.55
CA THR A 80 28.40 -3.45 -3.63
C THR A 80 29.20 -2.14 -3.60
N MET A 81 30.53 -2.20 -3.63
CA MET A 81 31.40 -1.01 -3.68
C MET A 81 31.28 -0.26 -5.01
N ILE A 82 31.28 -0.99 -6.13
CA ILE A 82 31.10 -0.41 -7.47
C ILE A 82 29.72 0.23 -7.57
N GLN A 83 28.67 -0.45 -7.12
CA GLN A 83 27.32 0.09 -7.06
C GLN A 83 27.27 1.38 -6.23
N ALA A 84 27.88 1.40 -5.03
CA ALA A 84 27.93 2.61 -4.21
C ALA A 84 28.66 3.77 -4.90
N LEU A 85 29.75 3.49 -5.64
CA LEU A 85 30.46 4.49 -6.43
C LEU A 85 29.62 4.99 -7.61
N ASN A 86 28.86 4.12 -8.26
CA ASN A 86 27.97 4.44 -9.40
C ASN A 86 26.74 5.23 -8.97
N GLU A 87 26.13 4.88 -7.84
CA GLU A 87 25.08 5.68 -7.18
C GLU A 87 25.59 7.06 -6.77
N GLY A 88 26.90 7.16 -6.52
CA GLY A 88 27.64 8.37 -6.21
C GLY A 88 28.01 8.46 -4.73
N LEU A 89 29.16 9.11 -4.47
CA LEU A 89 29.65 9.39 -3.12
C LEU A 89 30.22 10.82 -3.06
N LEU A 90 30.19 11.42 -1.86
CA LEU A 90 30.96 12.63 -1.57
C LEU A 90 32.45 12.27 -1.44
N ILE A 91 32.75 11.23 -0.66
CA ILE A 91 34.12 10.79 -0.35
C ILE A 91 34.23 9.27 -0.45
N LYS A 92 35.28 8.79 -1.12
CA LYS A 92 35.82 7.43 -0.97
C LYS A 92 37.12 7.53 -0.17
N CYS A 93 37.17 6.95 1.02
CA CYS A 93 38.35 6.94 1.87
C CYS A 93 38.92 5.53 2.02
N TYR A 94 40.16 5.36 1.58
CA TYR A 94 40.93 4.11 1.72
C TYR A 94 42.02 4.28 2.77
N LEU A 95 42.20 3.29 3.65
CA LEU A 95 43.31 3.24 4.61
C LEU A 95 43.92 1.84 4.63
N GLY A 96 45.19 1.73 4.20
CA GLY A 96 45.90 0.46 4.11
C GLY A 96 47.19 0.57 3.31
N HIS A 97 47.70 -0.57 2.82
CA HIS A 97 48.89 -0.58 1.99
C HIS A 97 48.60 -0.17 0.55
N GLY A 98 49.46 0.68 -0.01
CA GLY A 98 49.31 1.19 -1.37
C GLY A 98 50.61 1.06 -2.17
N ALA A 99 50.44 0.97 -3.47
CA ALA A 99 51.49 1.12 -4.46
C ALA A 99 51.07 2.19 -5.48
N THR A 100 51.95 2.50 -6.44
CA THR A 100 51.69 3.57 -7.42
C THR A 100 50.46 3.32 -8.29
N THR A 101 50.08 2.04 -8.50
CA THR A 101 48.99 1.65 -9.41
C THR A 101 47.86 0.86 -8.74
N THR A 102 47.94 0.57 -7.43
CA THR A 102 46.95 -0.30 -6.76
C THR A 102 46.89 -0.05 -5.25
N THR A 103 45.75 -0.38 -4.66
CA THR A 103 45.48 -0.47 -3.22
C THR A 103 45.20 -1.91 -2.81
N GLU A 104 45.49 -2.24 -1.55
CA GLU A 104 45.34 -3.62 -1.07
C GLU A 104 43.85 -4.01 -0.83
N ASN A 105 43.58 -5.31 -0.95
CA ASN A 105 42.35 -6.04 -0.61
C ASN A 105 41.07 -5.74 -1.44
N PHE A 106 40.83 -4.53 -1.93
CA PHE A 106 39.50 -4.15 -2.45
C PHE A 106 39.31 -4.26 -3.97
N ALA A 107 40.38 -4.37 -4.77
CA ALA A 107 40.32 -4.52 -6.23
C ALA A 107 39.45 -3.48 -6.99
N VAL A 108 39.16 -2.32 -6.37
CA VAL A 108 38.39 -1.18 -6.94
C VAL A 108 39.32 -0.04 -7.34
N ASP A 109 40.43 -0.39 -7.99
CA ASP A 109 41.49 0.54 -8.40
C ASP A 109 41.40 0.97 -9.87
N ASP A 110 40.52 0.33 -10.64
CA ASP A 110 40.26 0.67 -12.03
C ASP A 110 39.01 1.57 -12.13
N PRO A 111 39.14 2.85 -12.54
CA PRO A 111 37.98 3.69 -12.80
C PRO A 111 37.18 3.26 -14.04
N GLY A 112 37.72 2.40 -14.91
CA GLY A 112 37.08 1.93 -16.14
C GLY A 112 35.77 1.18 -15.91
N VAL A 113 35.63 0.50 -14.76
CA VAL A 113 34.42 -0.27 -14.38
C VAL A 113 33.31 0.59 -13.74
N LEU A 114 33.51 1.91 -13.65
CA LEU A 114 32.55 2.81 -13.04
C LEU A 114 31.59 3.42 -14.07
N GLU A 115 30.37 3.67 -13.62
CA GLU A 115 29.27 4.32 -14.35
C GLU A 115 28.80 5.58 -13.59
N ASN A 116 29.71 6.21 -12.85
CA ASN A 116 29.41 7.33 -11.97
C ASN A 116 29.43 8.70 -12.68
N GLN A 117 28.97 8.75 -13.93
CA GLN A 117 28.94 9.99 -14.72
C GLN A 117 28.13 11.07 -13.99
N GLY A 118 28.74 12.25 -13.84
CA GLY A 118 28.18 13.38 -13.09
C GLY A 118 28.24 13.27 -11.56
N ARG A 119 28.66 12.13 -11.00
CA ARG A 119 28.70 11.84 -9.55
C ARG A 119 30.10 11.47 -9.09
N TYR A 120 31.03 12.40 -9.29
CA TYR A 120 32.45 12.17 -9.07
C TYR A 120 32.87 12.43 -7.61
N PRO A 121 33.32 11.43 -6.84
CA PRO A 121 33.75 11.62 -5.45
C PRO A 121 35.13 12.28 -5.34
N LEU A 122 35.41 12.84 -4.16
CA LEU A 122 36.78 13.03 -3.68
C LEU A 122 37.34 11.66 -3.23
N ILE A 123 38.45 11.23 -3.81
CA ILE A 123 39.15 10.04 -3.32
C ILE A 123 40.26 10.46 -2.37
N LEU A 124 40.18 9.98 -1.13
CA LEU A 124 41.21 10.14 -0.11
C LEU A 124 41.90 8.80 0.12
N SER A 125 43.11 8.65 -0.42
CA SER A 125 43.87 7.40 -0.35
C SER A 125 45.01 7.53 0.67
N LEU A 126 44.78 6.96 1.86
CA LEU A 126 45.72 6.93 2.98
C LEU A 126 46.64 5.71 2.88
N GLY A 127 47.38 5.61 1.77
CA GLY A 127 48.35 4.55 1.49
C GLY A 127 49.64 5.08 0.88
N CYS A 128 50.71 4.30 0.98
CA CYS A 128 52.01 4.68 0.41
C CYS A 128 51.95 4.82 -1.11
N LEU A 129 52.65 5.80 -1.68
CA LEU A 129 52.90 5.98 -3.12
C LEU A 129 51.67 6.15 -4.05
N THR A 130 50.43 6.07 -3.54
CA THR A 130 49.20 6.15 -4.35
C THR A 130 48.97 7.53 -4.99
N GLY A 131 49.69 8.57 -4.53
CA GLY A 131 49.70 9.91 -5.13
C GLY A 131 50.92 10.21 -6.01
N TYR A 132 51.79 9.23 -6.27
CA TYR A 132 53.05 9.47 -7.00
C TYR A 132 52.83 9.48 -8.51
N THR A 133 52.85 10.66 -9.13
CA THR A 133 52.55 10.86 -10.56
C THR A 133 53.80 10.97 -11.45
N SER A 134 55.01 10.96 -10.87
CA SER A 134 56.26 11.11 -11.61
C SER A 134 56.82 9.76 -12.10
N THR A 135 55.96 8.85 -12.54
CA THR A 135 56.31 7.52 -13.04
C THR A 135 56.10 7.38 -14.54
N PRO A 136 56.83 6.47 -15.24
CA PRO A 136 56.59 6.20 -16.65
C PRO A 136 55.21 5.60 -16.95
N GLN A 137 54.62 4.90 -15.97
CA GLN A 137 53.27 4.35 -16.03
C GLN A 137 52.28 5.30 -15.36
N ARG A 138 51.04 5.34 -15.88
CA ARG A 138 49.95 6.12 -15.30
C ARG A 138 49.65 5.59 -13.90
N SER A 139 49.80 6.44 -12.90
CA SER A 139 49.51 6.12 -11.50
C SER A 139 48.00 5.96 -11.26
N ILE A 140 47.63 5.35 -10.13
CA ILE A 140 46.22 5.21 -9.72
C ILE A 140 45.53 6.57 -9.55
N SER A 141 46.25 7.57 -9.02
CA SER A 141 45.75 8.93 -8.92
C SER A 141 45.44 9.54 -10.30
N GLU A 142 46.32 9.33 -11.28
CA GLU A 142 46.08 9.75 -12.68
C GLU A 142 44.99 8.92 -13.37
N ALA A 143 44.86 7.64 -13.05
CA ALA A 143 43.78 6.80 -13.55
C ALA A 143 42.43 7.42 -13.16
N PHE A 144 42.13 7.54 -11.86
CA PHE A 144 40.84 8.05 -11.39
C PHE A 144 40.56 9.51 -11.80
N THR A 145 41.57 10.37 -11.77
CA THR A 145 41.37 11.79 -12.06
C THR A 145 41.18 12.04 -13.55
N LEU A 146 41.97 11.39 -14.42
CA LEU A 146 41.94 11.66 -15.85
C LEU A 146 40.96 10.80 -16.65
N GLU A 147 40.32 9.79 -16.03
CA GLU A 147 39.36 8.94 -16.73
C GLU A 147 38.19 9.76 -17.31
N PRO A 148 37.85 9.60 -18.60
CA PRO A 148 36.75 10.33 -19.22
C PRO A 148 35.42 9.95 -18.59
N GLU A 149 34.60 10.94 -18.22
CA GLU A 149 33.20 10.76 -17.79
C GLU A 149 32.97 9.90 -16.53
N LYS A 150 34.03 9.40 -15.87
CA LYS A 150 33.96 8.57 -14.66
C LYS A 150 35.17 8.76 -13.75
N GLY A 151 35.20 8.02 -12.64
CA GLY A 151 36.26 8.11 -11.65
C GLY A 151 36.04 9.26 -10.66
N ALA A 152 37.09 10.01 -10.34
CA ALA A 152 37.08 11.01 -9.26
C ALA A 152 37.05 12.45 -9.76
N ILE A 153 36.56 13.37 -8.91
CA ILE A 153 36.70 14.80 -9.14
C ILE A 153 38.07 15.30 -8.70
N ALA A 154 38.60 14.72 -7.62
CA ALA A 154 39.95 14.96 -7.12
C ALA A 154 40.46 13.72 -6.39
N TYR A 155 41.78 13.55 -6.39
CA TYR A 155 42.47 12.45 -5.71
C TYR A 155 43.55 13.02 -4.80
N VAL A 156 43.48 12.66 -3.52
CA VAL A 156 44.35 13.20 -2.47
C VAL A 156 45.07 12.05 -1.78
N ALA A 157 46.40 12.05 -1.86
CA ALA A 157 47.22 10.93 -1.42
C ALA A 157 48.70 11.30 -1.18
N SER A 158 49.44 10.39 -0.53
CA SER A 158 50.89 10.51 -0.38
C SER A 158 51.63 10.02 -1.63
N ALA A 159 52.60 10.79 -2.11
CA ALA A 159 53.57 10.34 -3.13
C ALA A 159 54.79 9.63 -2.56
N GLY A 160 54.91 9.53 -1.23
CA GLY A 160 55.98 8.82 -0.54
C GLY A 160 55.44 7.86 0.52
N TYR A 161 56.32 7.47 1.44
CA TYR A 161 55.94 6.59 2.55
C TYR A 161 55.13 7.36 3.60
N GLY A 162 54.00 6.79 4.00
CA GLY A 162 53.12 7.35 5.01
C GLY A 162 53.02 6.45 6.24
N TYR A 163 52.78 7.05 7.40
CA TYR A 163 52.48 6.35 8.65
C TYR A 163 51.00 6.51 8.97
N SER A 164 50.27 5.42 9.26
CA SER A 164 48.81 5.42 9.42
C SER A 164 48.32 6.54 10.36
N ALA A 165 48.91 6.68 11.56
CA ALA A 165 48.51 7.71 12.52
C ALA A 165 48.68 9.16 12.02
N VAL A 166 49.69 9.43 11.19
CA VAL A 166 49.94 10.77 10.63
C VAL A 166 48.97 11.03 9.47
N LEU A 167 48.73 10.01 8.64
CA LEU A 167 47.76 10.04 7.54
C LEU A 167 46.34 10.27 8.05
N THR A 168 45.93 9.61 9.12
CA THR A 168 44.60 9.78 9.70
C THR A 168 44.44 11.11 10.40
N ASN A 169 45.49 11.68 10.99
CA ASN A 169 45.44 13.06 11.51
C ASN A 169 45.26 14.10 10.38
N PHE A 170 45.90 13.89 9.22
CA PHE A 170 45.64 14.70 8.04
C PHE A 170 44.17 14.58 7.62
N ALA A 171 43.67 13.35 7.52
CA ALA A 171 42.28 13.07 7.14
C ALA A 171 41.27 13.69 8.12
N SER A 172 41.54 13.65 9.42
CA SER A 172 40.69 14.26 10.47
C SER A 172 40.52 15.77 10.24
N ILE A 173 41.61 16.49 9.99
CA ILE A 173 41.53 17.93 9.71
C ILE A 173 40.79 18.18 8.39
N LEU A 174 41.03 17.38 7.35
CA LEU A 174 40.28 17.50 6.09
C LEU A 174 38.78 17.27 6.31
N TYR A 175 38.40 16.26 7.07
CA TYR A 175 37.00 15.95 7.40
C TYR A 175 36.35 17.09 8.20
N GLN A 176 37.07 17.66 9.16
CA GLN A 176 36.63 18.87 9.89
C GLN A 176 36.44 20.06 8.95
N GLN A 177 37.31 20.25 7.95
CA GLN A 177 37.17 21.32 6.96
C GLN A 177 36.03 21.07 5.97
N ILE A 178 35.77 19.82 5.59
CA ILE A 178 34.63 19.45 4.74
C ILE A 178 33.31 19.63 5.50
N ASN A 179 33.33 19.33 6.81
CA ASN A 179 32.20 19.58 7.68
C ASN A 179 32.07 21.07 8.03
N ASP A 180 33.11 21.90 7.91
CA ASP A 180 32.96 23.34 8.09
C ASP A 180 32.27 23.98 6.87
N THR A 181 31.09 24.58 7.06
CA THR A 181 30.29 25.24 6.00
C THR A 181 30.92 26.47 5.36
N SER A 182 32.15 26.84 5.74
CA SER A 182 32.90 27.85 5.01
C SER A 182 33.04 27.37 3.55
N SER A 183 32.64 28.19 2.57
CA SER A 183 32.67 27.85 1.13
C SER A 183 34.10 27.77 0.56
N ASN A 184 34.97 27.07 1.27
CA ASN A 184 36.36 26.86 0.98
C ASN A 184 36.48 25.94 -0.23
N THR A 185 37.42 26.26 -1.09
CA THR A 185 37.80 25.32 -2.14
C THR A 185 38.66 24.21 -1.55
N LEU A 186 38.82 23.09 -2.27
CA LEU A 186 39.74 22.03 -1.87
C LEU A 186 41.17 22.57 -1.65
N GLY A 187 41.59 23.54 -2.47
CA GLY A 187 42.87 24.24 -2.30
C GLY A 187 42.98 24.99 -0.98
N ASP A 188 41.93 25.73 -0.57
CA ASP A 188 41.89 26.42 0.72
C ASP A 188 42.02 25.42 1.87
N MET A 189 41.32 24.27 1.79
CA MET A 189 41.41 23.21 2.79
C MET A 189 42.84 22.66 2.91
N MET A 190 43.52 22.42 1.78
CA MET A 190 44.92 21.97 1.80
C MET A 190 45.85 22.99 2.47
N VAL A 191 45.64 24.29 2.23
CA VAL A 191 46.40 25.36 2.89
C VAL A 191 46.15 25.38 4.39
N GLN A 192 44.90 25.18 4.84
CA GLN A 192 44.59 25.13 6.27
C GLN A 192 45.23 23.92 6.96
N ILE A 193 45.18 22.74 6.32
CA ILE A 193 45.82 21.55 6.87
C ILE A 193 47.33 21.76 7.03
N ARG A 194 47.99 22.37 6.03
CA ARG A 194 49.41 22.72 6.13
C ARG A 194 49.70 23.66 7.31
N LYS A 195 48.83 24.65 7.57
CA LYS A 195 48.97 25.56 8.71
C LYS A 195 48.80 24.82 10.05
N SER A 196 47.83 23.91 10.15
CA SER A 196 47.59 23.10 11.35
C SER A 196 48.81 22.25 11.74
N PHE A 197 49.65 21.87 10.77
CA PHE A 197 50.88 21.12 11.03
C PHE A 197 52.16 21.96 11.18
N ALA A 198 52.10 23.30 11.08
CA ALA A 198 53.30 24.16 11.08
C ALA A 198 54.17 24.07 12.34
N GLY A 199 53.62 23.58 13.47
CA GLY A 199 54.36 23.38 14.73
C GLY A 199 54.94 21.96 14.94
N PHE A 200 54.65 21.01 14.04
CA PHE A 200 55.07 19.62 14.21
C PHE A 200 56.49 19.41 13.64
N SER A 201 57.43 19.02 14.50
CA SER A 201 58.84 18.87 14.13
C SER A 201 59.27 17.43 13.83
N SER A 202 58.40 16.43 14.04
CA SER A 202 58.74 15.03 13.78
C SER A 202 58.91 14.79 12.28
N ILE A 203 59.84 13.89 11.93
CA ILE A 203 60.14 13.59 10.54
C ILE A 203 58.93 13.02 9.78
N GLY A 204 58.02 12.33 10.48
CA GLY A 204 56.78 11.80 9.89
C GLY A 204 55.85 12.90 9.38
N TYR A 205 55.59 13.93 10.19
CA TYR A 205 54.74 15.06 9.77
C TYR A 205 55.41 15.91 8.68
N ARG A 206 56.72 16.18 8.82
CA ARG A 206 57.45 16.96 7.80
C ARG A 206 57.47 16.23 6.44
N SER A 207 57.75 14.93 6.46
CA SER A 207 57.74 14.10 5.24
C SER A 207 56.34 14.05 4.62
N LEU A 208 55.29 13.92 5.43
CA LEU A 208 53.93 13.93 4.92
C LEU A 208 53.61 15.25 4.20
N ILE A 209 53.86 16.40 4.83
CA ILE A 209 53.55 17.72 4.26
C ILE A 209 54.30 17.95 2.94
N ASP A 210 55.55 17.49 2.85
CA ASP A 210 56.36 17.65 1.62
C ASP A 210 55.96 16.65 0.52
N GLN A 211 55.36 15.51 0.87
CA GLN A 211 55.03 14.42 -0.06
C GLN A 211 53.52 14.31 -0.38
N TRP A 212 52.69 15.12 0.27
CA TRP A 212 51.24 15.09 0.05
C TRP A 212 50.88 15.71 -1.29
N HIS A 213 50.22 14.92 -2.14
CA HIS A 213 49.84 15.34 -3.48
C HIS A 213 48.32 15.51 -3.58
N PHE A 214 47.94 16.68 -4.10
CA PHE A 214 46.58 16.99 -4.51
C PHE A 214 46.51 16.90 -6.03
N HIS A 215 45.74 15.95 -6.55
CA HIS A 215 45.52 15.79 -7.98
C HIS A 215 44.07 16.17 -8.33
N GLY A 216 43.91 17.28 -9.04
CA GLY A 216 42.62 17.82 -9.45
C GLY A 216 42.66 19.34 -9.54
N ASP A 217 41.50 19.97 -9.66
CA ASP A 217 41.36 21.42 -9.65
C ASP A 217 41.18 21.94 -8.20
N PRO A 218 42.12 22.75 -7.68
CA PRO A 218 42.05 23.28 -6.32
C PRO A 218 40.93 24.32 -6.13
N ALA A 219 40.30 24.81 -7.20
CA ALA A 219 39.18 25.75 -7.12
C ALA A 219 37.83 25.06 -6.83
N ILE A 220 37.77 23.73 -6.89
CA ILE A 220 36.55 22.96 -6.66
C ILE A 220 36.08 23.14 -5.22
N ARG A 221 34.77 23.33 -5.07
CA ARG A 221 34.06 23.33 -3.80
C ARG A 221 33.33 21.99 -3.68
N LEU A 222 33.68 21.22 -2.66
CA LEU A 222 33.13 19.87 -2.52
C LEU A 222 31.70 19.87 -1.98
N VAL A 223 31.38 20.85 -1.12
CA VAL A 223 30.12 20.95 -0.38
C VAL A 223 29.53 22.36 -0.55
N HIS A 224 28.22 22.44 -0.79
CA HIS A 224 27.50 23.67 -1.13
C HIS A 224 26.19 23.84 -0.34
N TYR A 225 26.21 23.62 0.98
CA TYR A 225 24.99 23.70 1.79
C TYR A 225 24.93 25.01 2.59
N SER A 226 24.28 26.04 2.04
CA SER A 226 23.95 27.24 2.81
C SER A 226 22.74 27.02 3.71
N GLN A 227 21.78 26.22 3.24
CA GLN A 227 20.47 25.98 3.86
C GLN A 227 20.10 24.48 3.78
N PRO A 228 19.09 24.04 4.56
CA PRO A 228 18.51 22.70 4.51
C PRO A 228 17.75 22.46 3.19
N ASP A 229 17.52 21.20 2.86
CA ASP A 229 16.79 20.75 1.66
C ASP A 229 16.14 19.40 2.00
N LEU A 230 14.86 19.42 2.41
CA LEU A 230 14.13 18.30 2.98
C LEU A 230 13.36 17.55 1.89
N SER A 231 13.29 16.22 1.97
CA SER A 231 12.57 15.42 0.97
C SER A 231 12.08 14.10 1.54
N ALA A 232 10.97 13.60 1.01
CA ALA A 232 10.38 12.31 1.38
C ALA A 232 10.63 11.25 0.30
N ASP A 233 11.11 10.07 0.68
CA ASP A 233 11.43 8.98 -0.25
C ASP A 233 10.25 8.04 -0.46
N ALA A 234 9.47 8.29 -1.52
CA ALA A 234 8.32 7.46 -1.87
C ALA A 234 8.68 5.98 -2.15
N SER A 235 9.89 5.68 -2.62
CA SER A 235 10.29 4.31 -2.98
C SER A 235 10.40 3.37 -1.76
N THR A 236 10.67 3.97 -0.60
CA THR A 236 10.79 3.28 0.69
C THR A 236 9.47 3.18 1.44
N PHE A 237 8.39 3.76 0.91
CA PHE A 237 7.09 3.78 1.56
C PHE A 237 6.53 2.36 1.75
N ARG A 238 6.07 2.06 2.95
CA ARG A 238 5.37 0.81 3.28
C ARG A 238 4.20 1.12 4.22
N LEU A 239 3.13 0.32 4.06
CA LEU A 239 2.00 0.24 4.99
C LEU A 239 1.97 -1.13 5.64
N GLN A 240 1.69 -1.16 6.94
CA GLN A 240 1.49 -2.39 7.71
C GLN A 240 0.18 -2.31 8.51
N PRO A 241 -0.73 -3.27 8.37
CA PRO A 241 -0.69 -4.38 7.40
C PRO A 241 -0.76 -3.88 5.94
N GLY A 242 -0.15 -4.62 5.01
CA GLY A 242 -0.16 -4.25 3.59
C GLY A 242 -1.55 -4.39 2.94
N LEU A 243 -2.48 -5.09 3.58
CA LEU A 243 -3.91 -5.08 3.28
C LEU A 243 -4.64 -4.44 4.45
N ILE A 244 -5.37 -3.35 4.20
CA ILE A 244 -6.11 -2.64 5.24
C ILE A 244 -7.59 -3.00 5.07
N SER A 245 -8.26 -3.36 6.16
CA SER A 245 -9.69 -3.66 6.14
C SER A 245 -10.45 -2.82 7.15
N THR A 246 -11.78 -2.81 7.06
CA THR A 246 -12.65 -2.14 8.04
C THR A 246 -12.55 -2.72 9.44
N GLU A 247 -11.94 -3.90 9.62
CA GLU A 247 -11.78 -4.58 10.91
C GLU A 247 -10.45 -4.26 11.61
N VAL A 248 -9.51 -3.59 10.93
CA VAL A 248 -8.24 -3.17 11.53
C VAL A 248 -8.41 -1.81 12.20
N ASP A 249 -7.91 -1.66 13.43
CA ASP A 249 -8.06 -0.42 14.20
C ASP A 249 -6.99 0.64 13.85
N SER A 250 -5.80 0.22 13.44
CA SER A 250 -4.68 1.11 13.13
C SER A 250 -3.81 0.60 11.98
N ILE A 251 -3.18 1.53 11.29
CA ILE A 251 -2.24 1.28 10.20
C ILE A 251 -0.89 1.91 10.57
N THR A 252 0.20 1.19 10.34
CA THR A 252 1.55 1.71 10.49
C THR A 252 2.08 2.13 9.12
N LEU A 253 2.48 3.38 9.02
CA LEU A 253 3.16 3.94 7.86
C LEU A 253 4.65 4.00 8.14
N SER A 254 5.48 3.71 7.14
CA SER A 254 6.93 3.90 7.21
C SER A 254 7.52 4.36 5.88
N LEU A 255 8.47 5.28 5.92
CA LEU A 255 9.28 5.74 4.77
C LEU A 255 10.57 6.39 5.28
N ASP A 256 11.54 6.59 4.40
CA ASP A 256 12.73 7.38 4.68
C ASP A 256 12.51 8.86 4.33
N LEU A 257 13.00 9.73 5.20
CA LEU A 257 13.05 11.18 5.00
C LEU A 257 14.50 11.60 4.86
N TRP A 258 14.77 12.59 4.02
CA TRP A 258 16.11 13.07 3.71
C TRP A 258 16.26 14.57 4.00
N ASN A 259 17.41 14.96 4.53
CA ASN A 259 17.94 16.32 4.46
C ASN A 259 19.16 16.31 3.54
N LEU A 260 18.93 16.69 2.29
CA LEU A 260 19.92 16.79 1.21
C LEU A 260 20.83 18.02 1.39
N GLY A 261 20.40 18.99 2.21
CA GLY A 261 21.05 20.26 2.46
C GLY A 261 21.77 20.32 3.81
N ARG A 262 21.93 21.51 4.38
CA ARG A 262 22.61 21.73 5.66
C ARG A 262 21.80 21.10 6.79
N SER A 263 22.47 20.44 7.74
CA SER A 263 21.78 19.90 8.92
C SER A 263 21.04 20.99 9.70
N ILE A 264 19.92 20.62 10.31
CA ILE A 264 19.14 21.49 11.19
C ILE A 264 19.00 20.90 12.58
N LEU A 265 18.95 21.78 13.58
CA LEU A 265 18.55 21.44 14.94
C LEU A 265 17.08 21.75 15.22
N GLN A 266 16.47 22.60 14.39
CA GLN A 266 15.05 22.91 14.46
C GLN A 266 14.24 21.65 14.09
N PRO A 267 13.27 21.23 14.92
CA PRO A 267 12.34 20.17 14.54
C PRO A 267 11.52 20.57 13.31
N ALA A 268 11.22 19.61 12.43
CA ALA A 268 10.34 19.81 11.29
C ALA A 268 8.95 19.22 11.59
N ILE A 269 7.90 19.89 11.13
CA ILE A 269 6.55 19.32 11.17
C ILE A 269 6.37 18.41 9.96
N ILE A 270 5.76 17.25 10.14
CA ILE A 270 5.31 16.40 9.05
C ILE A 270 3.79 16.34 9.05
N GLN A 271 3.18 16.61 7.90
CA GLN A 271 1.75 16.49 7.69
C GLN A 271 1.46 15.25 6.86
N ILE A 272 0.56 14.42 7.38
CA ILE A 272 0.02 13.25 6.70
C ILE A 272 -1.46 13.52 6.48
N SER A 273 -1.88 13.58 5.22
CA SER A 273 -3.28 13.80 4.83
C SER A 273 -3.82 12.57 4.13
N ILE A 274 -4.91 12.02 4.66
CA ILE A 274 -5.61 10.87 4.09
C ILE A 274 -6.96 11.33 3.55
N THR A 275 -7.18 11.18 2.24
CA THR A 275 -8.44 11.50 1.57
C THR A 275 -9.21 10.22 1.29
N GLY A 276 -10.44 10.13 1.78
CA GLY A 276 -11.35 9.00 1.57
C GLY A 276 -12.15 9.07 0.26
N PRO A 277 -12.85 7.97 -0.10
CA PRO A 277 -13.62 7.89 -1.35
C PRO A 277 -14.80 8.86 -1.41
N ASP A 278 -15.27 9.34 -0.27
CA ASP A 278 -16.31 10.36 -0.12
C ASP A 278 -15.74 11.80 -0.12
N GLN A 279 -14.45 11.96 -0.45
CA GLN A 279 -13.72 13.22 -0.40
C GLN A 279 -13.54 13.78 1.02
N SER A 280 -13.79 12.99 2.07
CA SER A 280 -13.42 13.36 3.43
C SER A 280 -11.89 13.39 3.58
N VAL A 281 -11.35 14.37 4.29
CA VAL A 281 -9.90 14.51 4.51
C VAL A 281 -9.60 14.44 6.00
N ILE A 282 -8.72 13.51 6.37
CA ILE A 282 -8.18 13.37 7.73
C ILE A 282 -6.73 13.83 7.69
N THR A 283 -6.37 14.78 8.56
CA THR A 283 -5.00 15.30 8.64
C THR A 283 -4.40 14.96 10.00
N HIS A 284 -3.21 14.36 9.96
CA HIS A 284 -2.37 14.10 11.11
C HIS A 284 -1.10 14.95 11.01
N LEU A 285 -0.73 15.59 12.13
CA LEU A 285 0.53 16.30 12.27
C LEU A 285 1.41 15.56 13.26
N ASP A 286 2.68 15.42 12.91
CA ASP A 286 3.72 14.89 13.78
C ASP A 286 4.95 15.82 13.71
N THR A 287 5.90 15.63 14.61
CA THR A 287 7.10 16.46 14.70
C THR A 287 8.34 15.58 14.75
N ILE A 288 9.22 15.79 13.79
CA ILE A 288 10.47 15.02 13.64
C ILE A 288 11.69 15.88 13.97
N THR A 289 12.75 15.23 14.41
CA THR A 289 14.08 15.84 14.56
C THR A 289 15.06 15.12 13.63
N TRP A 290 16.15 15.78 13.26
CA TRP A 290 17.11 15.28 12.26
C TRP A 290 18.42 14.86 12.93
N PRO A 291 18.51 13.65 13.53
CA PRO A 291 19.77 13.15 14.07
C PRO A 291 20.79 12.82 12.97
N THR A 292 20.31 12.50 11.77
CA THR A 292 21.05 12.08 10.59
C THR A 292 20.46 12.70 9.32
N SER A 293 21.21 12.72 8.22
CA SER A 293 20.73 13.21 6.92
C SER A 293 19.68 12.30 6.25
N ARG A 294 19.62 11.02 6.63
CA ARG A 294 18.57 10.07 6.28
C ARG A 294 17.90 9.58 7.56
N LEU A 295 16.59 9.73 7.66
CA LEU A 295 15.79 9.36 8.82
C LEU A 295 14.73 8.33 8.41
N PRO A 296 14.84 7.06 8.84
CA PRO A 296 13.75 6.11 8.75
C PRO A 296 12.60 6.57 9.67
N TYR A 297 11.49 6.98 9.07
CA TYR A 297 10.31 7.47 9.76
C TYR A 297 9.23 6.39 9.81
N SER A 298 8.57 6.24 10.97
CA SER A 298 7.44 5.34 11.12
C SER A 298 6.43 5.87 12.14
N ILE A 299 5.14 5.79 11.82
CA ILE A 299 4.05 6.26 12.67
C ILE A 299 2.85 5.32 12.58
N GLY A 300 2.24 5.03 13.74
CA GLY A 300 0.95 4.35 13.82
C GLY A 300 -0.18 5.38 13.73
N LEU A 301 -1.06 5.22 12.75
CA LEU A 301 -2.24 6.05 12.52
C LEU A 301 -3.50 5.23 12.84
N PRO A 302 -4.55 5.82 13.44
CA PRO A 302 -5.84 5.16 13.48
C PRO A 302 -6.34 4.92 12.05
N ARG A 303 -7.04 3.81 11.82
CA ARG A 303 -7.68 3.59 10.52
C ARG A 303 -8.69 4.73 10.26
N PRO A 304 -8.67 5.36 9.07
CA PRO A 304 -9.69 6.34 8.68
C PRO A 304 -11.12 5.81 8.90
N GLU A 305 -11.94 6.53 9.66
CA GLU A 305 -13.37 6.23 9.77
C GLU A 305 -14.03 6.49 8.42
N GLY A 306 -14.68 5.47 7.82
CA GLY A 306 -15.22 5.59 6.47
C GLY A 306 -15.63 4.26 5.86
N ARG A 307 -16.21 4.34 4.66
CA ARG A 307 -16.58 3.17 3.84
C ARG A 307 -15.32 2.56 3.21
N ALA A 308 -15.34 1.26 2.94
CA ALA A 308 -14.34 0.63 2.10
C ALA A 308 -14.23 1.33 0.72
N GLY A 309 -13.03 1.31 0.15
CA GLY A 309 -12.71 1.98 -1.09
C GLY A 309 -11.26 2.45 -1.17
N THR A 310 -11.01 3.32 -2.15
CA THR A 310 -9.68 3.89 -2.43
C THR A 310 -9.44 5.12 -1.58
N TYR A 311 -8.26 5.15 -0.94
CA TYR A 311 -7.78 6.25 -0.14
C TYR A 311 -6.49 6.80 -0.73
N GLN A 312 -6.32 8.11 -0.67
CA GLN A 312 -5.12 8.81 -1.11
C GLN A 312 -4.36 9.33 0.11
N LEU A 313 -3.08 8.98 0.22
CA LEU A 313 -2.20 9.40 1.30
C LEU A 313 -1.15 10.38 0.77
N ALA A 314 -1.20 11.63 1.23
CA ALA A 314 -0.21 12.64 0.94
C ALA A 314 0.68 12.90 2.17
N ILE A 315 1.98 13.10 1.94
CA ILE A 315 2.95 13.44 2.98
C ILE A 315 3.64 14.75 2.59
N THR A 316 3.74 15.68 3.52
CA THR A 316 4.45 16.95 3.33
C THR A 316 5.31 17.24 4.55
N ILE A 317 6.61 17.43 4.35
CA ILE A 317 7.55 17.90 5.37
C ILE A 317 7.48 19.43 5.39
N ASP A 318 7.58 20.04 6.56
CA ASP A 318 7.47 21.48 6.77
C ASP A 318 6.31 22.15 5.99
N PRO A 319 5.06 21.70 6.20
CA PRO A 319 3.89 22.15 5.43
C PRO A 319 3.59 23.66 5.58
N PHE A 320 4.22 24.33 6.54
CA PHE A 320 4.03 25.75 6.85
C PHE A 320 5.24 26.62 6.48
N ASN A 321 6.29 26.02 5.89
CA ASN A 321 7.55 26.66 5.52
C ASN A 321 8.19 27.42 6.70
N GLU A 322 8.22 26.79 7.88
CA GLU A 322 8.85 27.34 9.09
C GLU A 322 10.37 27.19 9.09
N ILE A 323 10.90 26.27 8.29
CA ILE A 323 12.32 26.05 8.06
C ILE A 323 12.65 26.71 6.72
N LEU A 324 13.55 27.69 6.73
CA LEU A 324 13.98 28.32 5.49
C LEU A 324 14.92 27.37 4.73
N GLU A 325 14.43 26.79 3.66
CA GLU A 325 15.18 25.88 2.81
C GLU A 325 15.86 26.59 1.64
N GLY A 326 16.85 25.92 1.05
CA GLY A 326 17.53 26.45 -0.13
C GLY A 326 18.52 25.47 -0.73
N PRO A 327 18.95 25.69 -1.98
CA PRO A 327 18.67 26.82 -2.89
C PRO A 327 17.23 26.89 -3.41
N ASP A 328 16.90 27.92 -4.22
CA ASP A 328 15.60 28.08 -4.88
C ASP A 328 15.04 26.75 -5.42
N GLY A 329 13.77 26.47 -5.09
CA GLY A 329 13.08 25.21 -5.38
C GLY A 329 13.16 24.15 -4.29
N ALA A 330 13.98 24.32 -3.23
CA ALA A 330 14.05 23.37 -2.11
C ALA A 330 12.71 23.20 -1.35
N GLU A 331 11.94 24.28 -1.25
CA GLU A 331 10.60 24.25 -0.64
C GLU A 331 9.59 23.40 -1.43
N GLU A 332 9.87 23.10 -2.72
CA GLU A 332 8.95 22.39 -3.60
C GLU A 332 9.11 20.85 -3.50
N ASN A 333 10.25 20.34 -3.01
CA ASN A 333 10.51 18.90 -2.84
C ASN A 333 10.17 18.34 -1.45
N ASN A 334 9.51 19.17 -0.64
CA ASN A 334 8.97 18.80 0.67
C ASN A 334 7.76 17.88 0.60
N GLN A 335 7.07 17.87 -0.54
CA GLN A 335 5.97 16.96 -0.80
C GLN A 335 6.51 15.63 -1.30
N LEU A 336 5.94 14.54 -0.79
CA LEU A 336 6.19 13.21 -1.34
C LEU A 336 5.73 13.19 -2.80
N VAL A 337 6.62 12.74 -3.69
CA VAL A 337 6.32 12.52 -5.11
C VAL A 337 6.67 11.09 -5.47
N THR A 338 5.71 10.35 -6.00
CA THR A 338 5.89 8.98 -6.50
C THR A 338 6.64 8.97 -7.84
N PRO A 339 7.22 7.84 -8.28
CA PRO A 339 7.95 7.76 -9.56
C PRO A 339 7.14 8.18 -10.79
N ASP A 340 5.81 8.03 -10.75
CA ASP A 340 4.88 8.47 -11.81
C ASP A 340 4.44 9.94 -11.68
N GLY A 341 5.00 10.70 -10.74
CA GLY A 341 4.79 12.14 -10.57
C GLY A 341 3.53 12.51 -9.76
N LYS A 342 2.90 11.58 -9.05
CA LYS A 342 1.77 11.89 -8.15
C LYS A 342 2.27 12.37 -6.80
N HIS A 343 1.51 13.28 -6.19
CA HIS A 343 1.79 13.85 -4.86
C HIS A 343 1.12 13.05 -3.72
N TYR A 344 0.68 11.83 -4.01
CA TYR A 344 0.00 10.96 -3.06
C TYR A 344 0.22 9.49 -3.44
N ILE A 345 0.07 8.61 -2.44
CA ILE A 345 0.08 7.17 -2.60
C ILE A 345 -1.34 6.66 -2.44
N GLU A 346 -1.79 5.84 -3.39
CA GLU A 346 -3.11 5.21 -3.31
C GLU A 346 -3.03 3.91 -2.53
N PHE A 347 -3.92 3.73 -1.56
CA PHE A 347 -4.11 2.47 -0.85
C PHE A 347 -5.61 2.16 -0.72
N GLN A 348 -5.96 0.92 -0.39
CA GLN A 348 -7.35 0.49 -0.31
C GLN A 348 -7.68 0.06 1.11
N ILE A 349 -8.89 0.39 1.55
CA ILE A 349 -9.51 -0.24 2.73
C ILE A 349 -10.61 -1.16 2.22
N LEU A 350 -10.51 -2.45 2.53
CA LEU A 350 -11.48 -3.47 2.12
C LEU A 350 -12.55 -3.71 3.18
N ASP A 351 -13.76 -4.08 2.75
CA ASP A 351 -14.82 -4.53 3.66
C ASP A 351 -14.91 -6.06 3.61
N HIS A 352 -14.39 -6.73 4.63
CA HIS A 352 -14.44 -8.19 4.71
C HIS A 352 -15.79 -8.73 5.24
N ARG A 353 -16.77 -7.87 5.49
CA ARG A 353 -18.08 -8.32 6.00
C ARG A 353 -18.86 -9.01 4.89
N PRO A 354 -19.34 -10.25 5.10
CA PRO A 354 -20.23 -10.88 4.13
C PRO A 354 -21.55 -10.12 4.05
N TYR A 355 -22.07 -9.94 2.83
CA TYR A 355 -23.34 -9.24 2.61
C TYR A 355 -24.25 -9.99 1.63
N PRO A 356 -25.59 -9.83 1.77
CA PRO A 356 -26.55 -10.45 0.88
C PRO A 356 -26.50 -9.83 -0.53
N ILE A 357 -26.50 -10.68 -1.56
CA ILE A 357 -26.51 -10.24 -2.97
C ILE A 357 -27.73 -10.71 -3.75
N TRP A 358 -28.31 -11.86 -3.42
CA TRP A 358 -29.55 -12.34 -4.02
C TRP A 358 -30.34 -13.27 -3.09
N PRO A 359 -31.69 -13.20 -3.06
CA PRO A 359 -32.51 -12.14 -3.62
C PRO A 359 -32.13 -10.77 -3.04
N THR A 360 -32.23 -9.72 -3.85
CA THR A 360 -31.97 -8.35 -3.39
C THR A 360 -32.98 -7.97 -2.30
N ASP A 361 -32.68 -6.95 -1.51
CA ASP A 361 -33.63 -6.50 -0.50
C ASP A 361 -34.96 -6.03 -1.12
N LEU A 362 -36.06 -6.38 -0.46
CA LEU A 362 -37.43 -6.24 -0.90
C LEU A 362 -37.76 -6.95 -2.23
N ALA A 363 -37.00 -7.97 -2.65
CA ALA A 363 -37.30 -8.72 -3.87
C ALA A 363 -38.65 -9.47 -3.79
N LEU A 364 -39.30 -9.63 -4.93
CA LEU A 364 -40.38 -10.58 -5.16
C LEU A 364 -39.80 -11.76 -5.94
N ILE A 365 -40.02 -12.99 -5.49
CA ILE A 365 -39.42 -14.17 -6.13
C ILE A 365 -40.37 -15.38 -6.05
N HIS A 366 -40.36 -16.24 -7.07
CA HIS A 366 -41.13 -17.48 -7.02
C HIS A 366 -40.53 -18.48 -5.99
N PRO A 367 -41.35 -19.17 -5.15
CA PRO A 367 -40.87 -20.12 -4.15
C PRO A 367 -39.86 -21.15 -4.65
N ASP A 368 -40.08 -21.71 -5.85
CA ASP A 368 -39.20 -22.75 -6.43
C ASP A 368 -37.83 -22.24 -6.87
N SER A 369 -37.68 -20.93 -7.03
CA SER A 369 -36.46 -20.26 -7.48
C SER A 369 -35.61 -19.68 -6.33
N VAL A 370 -36.05 -19.84 -5.07
CA VAL A 370 -35.34 -19.28 -3.93
C VAL A 370 -33.99 -19.98 -3.72
N GLN A 371 -32.94 -19.20 -3.87
CA GLN A 371 -31.57 -19.53 -3.50
C GLN A 371 -30.93 -18.24 -2.97
N LEU A 372 -30.33 -18.30 -1.79
CA LEU A 372 -29.72 -17.15 -1.14
C LEU A 372 -28.25 -17.11 -1.52
N PHE A 373 -27.80 -16.02 -2.15
CA PHE A 373 -26.41 -15.79 -2.51
C PHE A 373 -25.85 -14.64 -1.69
N CYS A 374 -24.65 -14.83 -1.15
CA CYS A 374 -23.89 -13.80 -0.46
C CYS A 374 -22.49 -13.70 -1.03
N TYR A 375 -21.87 -12.54 -0.83
CA TYR A 375 -20.51 -12.28 -1.28
C TYR A 375 -19.63 -11.92 -0.08
N GLN A 376 -18.38 -12.38 -0.11
CA GLN A 376 -17.35 -11.97 0.84
C GLN A 376 -16.03 -11.75 0.08
N GLU A 377 -15.38 -10.61 0.33
CA GLU A 377 -14.03 -10.36 -0.19
C GLU A 377 -12.99 -11.24 0.53
N GLN A 378 -11.90 -11.53 -0.17
CA GLN A 378 -10.81 -12.33 0.38
C GLN A 378 -10.20 -11.67 1.62
N SER A 379 -10.02 -12.46 2.69
CA SER A 379 -9.49 -12.01 3.98
C SER A 379 -8.22 -12.81 4.33
N GLU A 380 -7.17 -12.13 4.79
CA GLU A 380 -5.92 -12.75 5.29
C GLU A 380 -6.08 -13.32 6.73
N LEU A 381 -7.22 -13.06 7.40
CA LEU A 381 -7.48 -13.40 8.81
C LEU A 381 -7.82 -14.89 9.08
N GLY A 382 -7.39 -15.81 8.21
CA GLY A 382 -7.56 -17.26 8.38
C GLY A 382 -8.96 -17.81 8.04
N GLU A 383 -9.16 -19.11 8.28
CA GLU A 383 -10.44 -19.80 8.06
C GLU A 383 -11.56 -19.19 8.92
N ARG A 384 -12.61 -18.71 8.27
CA ARG A 384 -13.82 -18.17 8.90
C ARG A 384 -15.03 -18.99 8.47
N THR A 385 -16.12 -18.88 9.22
CA THR A 385 -17.42 -19.48 8.85
C THR A 385 -18.45 -18.38 8.73
N ILE A 386 -19.20 -18.37 7.64
CA ILE A 386 -20.36 -17.51 7.43
C ILE A 386 -21.58 -18.19 8.04
N GLU A 387 -22.27 -17.51 8.95
CA GLU A 387 -23.60 -17.94 9.40
C GLU A 387 -24.68 -17.17 8.65
N ILE A 388 -25.63 -17.90 8.09
CA ILE A 388 -26.83 -17.38 7.45
C ILE A 388 -28.05 -17.80 8.28
N GLN A 389 -28.96 -16.85 8.52
CA GLN A 389 -30.25 -17.11 9.14
C GLN A 389 -31.37 -16.70 8.19
N LEU A 390 -32.45 -17.47 8.13
CA LEU A 390 -33.67 -17.17 7.39
C LEU A 390 -34.86 -17.35 8.31
N ASP A 391 -35.76 -16.37 8.34
CA ASP A 391 -36.98 -16.41 9.14
C ASP A 391 -38.14 -15.67 8.44
N THR A 392 -39.34 -15.72 9.00
CA THR A 392 -40.53 -14.96 8.57
C THR A 392 -40.82 -13.75 9.46
N CYS A 393 -40.13 -13.62 10.60
CA CYS A 393 -40.17 -12.41 11.43
C CYS A 393 -38.81 -11.68 11.41
N PRO A 394 -38.82 -10.33 11.45
CA PRO A 394 -37.61 -9.50 11.34
C PRO A 394 -36.68 -9.59 12.57
N ASP A 395 -37.14 -10.13 13.68
CA ASP A 395 -36.38 -10.36 14.92
C ASP A 395 -35.78 -11.78 15.01
N PHE A 396 -36.03 -12.64 14.02
CA PHE A 396 -35.48 -14.00 13.92
C PHE A 396 -35.83 -14.90 15.12
N SER A 397 -37.08 -14.81 15.57
CA SER A 397 -37.64 -15.49 16.75
C SER A 397 -38.77 -16.46 16.42
N SER A 398 -39.12 -16.65 15.14
CA SER A 398 -40.27 -17.47 14.76
C SER A 398 -39.93 -18.96 14.76
N PRO A 399 -40.94 -19.85 14.85
CA PRO A 399 -40.73 -21.29 14.68
C PRO A 399 -40.17 -21.72 13.31
N PHE A 400 -40.14 -20.81 12.31
CA PHE A 400 -39.62 -21.06 10.97
C PHE A 400 -38.10 -20.81 10.83
N LEU A 401 -37.42 -20.33 11.87
CA LEU A 401 -36.00 -20.01 11.80
C LEU A 401 -35.16 -21.19 11.25
N GLN A 402 -34.45 -20.92 10.15
CA GLN A 402 -33.49 -21.83 9.55
C GLN A 402 -32.08 -21.23 9.63
N LEU A 403 -31.08 -22.09 9.85
CA LEU A 403 -29.67 -21.73 9.99
C LEU A 403 -28.83 -22.48 8.95
N ALA A 404 -27.80 -21.83 8.43
CA ALA A 404 -26.77 -22.45 7.61
C ALA A 404 -25.39 -21.90 7.95
N TRP A 405 -24.38 -22.75 7.78
CA TRP A 405 -22.97 -22.41 7.96
C TRP A 405 -22.23 -22.73 6.66
N LEU A 406 -21.55 -21.74 6.10
CA LEU A 406 -20.77 -21.86 4.88
C LEU A 406 -19.31 -21.49 5.15
N ASP A 407 -18.39 -22.12 4.44
CA ASP A 407 -16.97 -21.77 4.52
C ASP A 407 -16.76 -20.36 3.95
N ALA A 408 -16.06 -19.52 4.71
CA ALA A 408 -15.86 -18.11 4.39
C ALA A 408 -14.68 -17.86 3.44
N ASN A 409 -14.38 -18.78 2.51
CA ASN A 409 -13.38 -18.45 1.49
C ASN A 409 -13.91 -17.26 0.65
N ALA A 410 -13.02 -16.55 -0.03
CA ALA A 410 -13.41 -15.43 -0.89
C ALA A 410 -14.43 -15.82 -1.97
N GLY A 411 -15.23 -14.85 -2.42
CA GLY A 411 -16.14 -14.98 -3.56
C GLY A 411 -17.60 -15.20 -3.17
N ILE A 412 -18.37 -15.78 -4.10
CA ILE A 412 -19.81 -15.96 -3.91
C ILE A 412 -20.11 -17.28 -3.20
N ARG A 413 -20.98 -17.22 -2.21
CA ARG A 413 -21.53 -18.38 -1.53
C ARG A 413 -23.02 -18.43 -1.73
N SER A 414 -23.56 -19.64 -1.83
CA SER A 414 -24.99 -19.83 -1.98
C SER A 414 -25.52 -20.90 -1.04
N TRP A 415 -26.75 -20.69 -0.58
CA TRP A 415 -27.48 -21.64 0.23
C TRP A 415 -28.91 -21.75 -0.28
N LYS A 416 -29.36 -22.98 -0.50
CA LYS A 416 -30.77 -23.29 -0.81
C LYS A 416 -31.47 -23.72 0.48
N PRO A 417 -32.42 -22.93 1.00
CA PRO A 417 -33.17 -23.28 2.21
C PRO A 417 -33.93 -24.61 2.05
N ALA A 418 -34.07 -25.36 3.15
CA ALA A 418 -34.70 -26.68 3.12
C ALA A 418 -36.21 -26.60 2.82
N SER A 419 -36.84 -25.50 3.26
CA SER A 419 -38.24 -25.20 2.97
C SER A 419 -38.45 -23.70 2.86
N ILE A 420 -39.47 -23.31 2.08
CA ILE A 420 -39.88 -21.92 1.86
C ILE A 420 -41.40 -21.85 1.99
N MET A 421 -41.91 -20.92 2.81
CA MET A 421 -43.35 -20.68 2.88
C MET A 421 -43.81 -19.93 1.61
N PRO A 422 -44.85 -20.40 0.90
CA PRO A 422 -45.41 -19.66 -0.23
C PRO A 422 -46.16 -18.39 0.25
N ASP A 423 -46.18 -17.38 -0.60
CA ASP A 423 -46.92 -16.12 -0.42
C ASP A 423 -46.59 -15.33 0.86
N ALA A 424 -45.42 -15.56 1.46
CA ALA A 424 -44.97 -14.98 2.72
C ALA A 424 -43.76 -14.04 2.54
N VAL A 425 -43.52 -13.16 3.52
CA VAL A 425 -42.28 -12.35 3.57
C VAL A 425 -41.25 -13.09 4.41
N HIS A 426 -40.04 -13.16 3.89
CA HIS A 426 -38.88 -13.75 4.53
C HIS A 426 -37.83 -12.68 4.79
N TYR A 427 -37.16 -12.82 5.93
CA TYR A 427 -36.01 -12.04 6.34
C TYR A 427 -34.83 -12.97 6.42
N TRP A 428 -33.70 -12.54 5.86
CA TRP A 428 -32.47 -13.30 5.98
C TRP A 428 -31.31 -12.39 6.31
N ARG A 429 -30.38 -12.92 7.11
CA ARG A 429 -29.22 -12.17 7.59
C ARG A 429 -27.99 -13.04 7.66
N ILE A 430 -26.85 -12.39 7.58
CA ILE A 430 -25.54 -13.01 7.44
C ILE A 430 -24.57 -12.33 8.38
N ARG A 431 -23.67 -13.14 8.95
CA ARG A 431 -22.49 -12.64 9.65
C ARG A 431 -21.31 -13.58 9.42
N SER A 432 -20.11 -13.02 9.53
CA SER A 432 -18.90 -13.82 9.74
C SER A 432 -18.79 -14.17 11.22
N ILE A 433 -18.46 -15.42 11.54
CA ILE A 433 -18.12 -15.84 12.90
C ILE A 433 -16.60 -15.90 13.01
N GLN A 434 -16.04 -15.13 13.94
CA GLN A 434 -14.65 -15.24 14.36
C GLN A 434 -14.57 -16.07 15.65
N SER A 435 -13.46 -16.78 15.85
CA SER A 435 -13.18 -17.58 17.05
C SER A 435 -12.81 -16.74 18.30
N ASP A 436 -12.89 -15.40 18.24
CA ASP A 436 -12.45 -14.51 19.32
C ASP A 436 -13.65 -13.86 20.08
N PRO A 437 -13.81 -14.10 21.39
CA PRO A 437 -14.94 -13.59 22.16
C PRO A 437 -14.71 -12.13 22.60
N GLY A 438 -15.21 -11.16 21.81
CA GLY A 438 -15.19 -9.75 22.24
C GLY A 438 -15.67 -8.71 21.24
N GLN A 439 -15.77 -9.02 19.94
CA GLN A 439 -16.23 -8.05 18.94
C GLN A 439 -17.76 -8.00 18.82
N SER A 440 -18.29 -6.78 18.65
CA SER A 440 -19.71 -6.55 18.40
C SER A 440 -20.17 -7.26 17.12
N VAL A 441 -21.16 -8.15 17.27
CA VAL A 441 -21.76 -8.91 16.16
C VAL A 441 -22.58 -7.98 15.26
N ASN A 442 -22.09 -7.70 14.06
CA ASN A 442 -22.79 -6.85 13.09
C ASN A 442 -23.43 -7.71 11.98
N TRP A 443 -24.73 -7.95 12.08
CA TRP A 443 -25.52 -8.63 11.05
C TRP A 443 -25.76 -7.74 9.83
N GLN A 444 -25.59 -8.30 8.63
CA GLN A 444 -26.09 -7.73 7.38
C GLN A 444 -27.31 -8.52 6.93
N GLY A 445 -28.37 -7.86 6.44
CA GLY A 445 -29.60 -8.58 6.10
C GLY A 445 -30.38 -7.95 4.96
N ALA A 446 -31.26 -8.77 4.40
CA ALA A 446 -32.19 -8.41 3.34
C ALA A 446 -33.51 -9.16 3.57
N SER A 447 -34.56 -8.74 2.86
CA SER A 447 -35.87 -9.38 2.89
C SER A 447 -36.37 -9.64 1.48
N PHE A 448 -37.22 -10.64 1.33
CA PHE A 448 -37.91 -10.91 0.06
C PHE A 448 -39.30 -11.47 0.33
N LYS A 449 -40.20 -11.33 -0.64
CA LYS A 449 -41.53 -11.95 -0.62
C LYS A 449 -41.57 -13.08 -1.63
N THR A 450 -42.07 -14.23 -1.20
CA THR A 450 -42.41 -15.30 -2.12
C THR A 450 -43.79 -15.07 -2.72
N ASP A 451 -43.97 -15.38 -4.00
CA ASP A 451 -45.26 -15.24 -4.68
C ASP A 451 -45.44 -16.35 -5.71
N THR A 452 -46.58 -17.02 -5.67
CA THR A 452 -46.88 -18.16 -6.56
C THR A 452 -47.35 -17.75 -7.96
N LEU A 453 -47.70 -16.47 -8.16
CA LEU A 453 -48.18 -15.94 -9.44
C LEU A 453 -47.06 -15.29 -10.26
N TYR A 454 -46.09 -14.66 -9.61
CA TYR A 454 -45.04 -13.88 -10.26
C TYR A 454 -43.64 -14.44 -10.02
N THR A 455 -42.77 -14.35 -11.02
CA THR A 455 -41.40 -14.90 -10.98
C THR A 455 -40.39 -13.99 -10.33
N HIS A 456 -40.39 -12.70 -10.68
CA HIS A 456 -39.47 -11.69 -10.16
C HIS A 456 -40.17 -10.33 -9.97
N GLY A 457 -39.58 -9.50 -9.11
CA GLY A 457 -40.05 -8.14 -8.91
C GLY A 457 -39.52 -7.52 -7.62
N TRP A 458 -40.26 -6.54 -7.14
CA TRP A 458 -40.02 -5.84 -5.89
C TRP A 458 -41.32 -5.74 -5.10
N ASN A 459 -41.26 -5.95 -3.79
CA ASN A 459 -42.45 -5.94 -2.92
C ASN A 459 -42.12 -5.46 -1.50
N GLN A 460 -42.90 -4.50 -1.02
CA GLN A 460 -42.92 -4.03 0.36
C GLN A 460 -44.33 -4.19 0.94
N SER A 461 -44.52 -5.12 1.89
CA SER A 461 -45.86 -5.51 2.39
C SER A 461 -45.93 -5.91 3.87
N HIS A 462 -44.82 -5.88 4.61
CA HIS A 462 -44.76 -6.39 5.98
C HIS A 462 -44.17 -5.36 6.95
N TYR A 463 -44.58 -5.38 8.22
CA TYR A 463 -44.19 -4.37 9.22
C TYR A 463 -42.67 -4.23 9.37
N GLY A 464 -41.92 -5.34 9.28
CA GLY A 464 -40.46 -5.32 9.32
C GLY A 464 -39.84 -4.61 8.10
N GLN A 465 -40.48 -4.72 6.91
CA GLN A 465 -40.05 -4.01 5.71
C GLN A 465 -40.43 -2.52 5.76
N PHE A 466 -41.52 -2.17 6.46
CA PHE A 466 -41.95 -0.78 6.63
C PHE A 466 -40.97 0.06 7.46
N ARG A 467 -40.02 -0.56 8.18
CA ARG A 467 -38.93 0.15 8.86
C ARG A 467 -38.01 0.93 7.91
N GLN A 468 -38.01 0.57 6.63
CA GLN A 468 -37.23 1.24 5.59
C GLN A 468 -37.99 2.42 4.93
N ILE A 469 -39.26 2.63 5.30
CA ILE A 469 -40.08 3.71 4.76
C ILE A 469 -39.65 5.04 5.38
N GLN A 470 -39.43 6.04 4.53
CA GLN A 470 -39.26 7.41 4.99
C GLN A 470 -40.65 8.02 5.23
N SER A 471 -40.88 8.60 6.40
CA SER A 471 -42.16 9.19 6.75
C SER A 471 -42.07 10.69 7.01
N ASP A 472 -43.11 11.40 6.58
CA ASP A 472 -43.35 12.80 6.87
C ASP A 472 -44.71 12.92 7.53
N HIS A 473 -44.71 13.25 8.83
CA HIS A 473 -45.92 13.39 9.66
C HIS A 473 -46.79 12.11 9.78
N ILE A 474 -46.29 10.94 9.39
CA ILE A 474 -46.90 9.63 9.67
C ILE A 474 -45.94 8.83 10.56
N HIS A 475 -46.45 8.29 11.67
CA HIS A 475 -45.76 7.34 12.52
C HIS A 475 -46.21 5.92 12.14
N ILE A 476 -45.25 5.00 12.01
CA ILE A 476 -45.48 3.59 11.70
C ILE A 476 -45.06 2.77 12.90
N ASP A 477 -45.97 1.97 13.47
CA ASP A 477 -45.65 1.08 14.59
C ASP A 477 -44.65 0.00 14.14
N SER A 478 -43.59 -0.20 14.91
CA SER A 478 -42.47 -1.08 14.54
C SER A 478 -42.76 -2.58 14.71
N THR A 479 -43.92 -2.93 15.27
CA THR A 479 -44.38 -4.29 15.56
C THR A 479 -45.61 -4.69 14.76
N SER A 480 -46.59 -3.80 14.59
CA SER A 480 -47.81 -4.06 13.80
C SER A 480 -47.76 -3.46 12.39
N GLY A 481 -46.91 -2.45 12.17
CA GLY A 481 -46.90 -1.66 10.95
C GLY A 481 -48.09 -0.72 10.80
N ASP A 482 -48.88 -0.52 11.87
CA ASP A 482 -50.02 0.39 11.85
C ASP A 482 -49.56 1.84 11.75
N MET A 483 -50.28 2.63 10.96
CA MET A 483 -49.95 3.99 10.63
C MET A 483 -50.84 4.98 11.38
N SER A 484 -50.25 6.03 11.95
CA SER A 484 -50.97 7.12 12.62
C SER A 484 -50.37 8.47 12.24
N PHE A 485 -51.17 9.54 12.21
CA PHE A 485 -50.61 10.88 12.02
C PHE A 485 -49.77 11.29 13.24
N GLY A 486 -48.61 11.87 12.97
CA GLY A 486 -47.71 12.40 14.00
C GLY A 486 -48.32 13.58 14.76
N PRO A 487 -47.70 13.97 15.88
CA PRO A 487 -48.23 15.04 16.73
C PRO A 487 -48.15 16.41 16.06
N ARG A 488 -49.12 17.26 16.41
CA ARG A 488 -49.15 18.71 16.22
C ARG A 488 -49.33 19.33 17.59
N TYR A 489 -48.33 20.09 18.02
CA TYR A 489 -48.45 20.89 19.24
C TYR A 489 -49.20 22.18 18.93
N ILE A 490 -50.26 22.45 19.68
CA ILE A 490 -51.04 23.68 19.60
C ILE A 490 -50.77 24.48 20.86
N ASN A 491 -50.16 25.65 20.72
CA ASN A 491 -49.81 26.49 21.86
C ASN A 491 -51.03 27.28 22.33
N VAL A 492 -51.35 27.16 23.62
CA VAL A 492 -52.46 27.87 24.27
C VAL A 492 -51.93 28.84 25.28
N ILE A 493 -52.24 30.12 25.08
CA ILE A 493 -51.87 31.19 26.00
C ILE A 493 -53.15 31.84 26.51
N SER A 494 -53.36 31.82 27.82
CA SER A 494 -54.42 32.60 28.45
C SER A 494 -53.84 33.66 29.38
N ARG A 495 -54.30 34.89 29.18
CA ARG A 495 -53.95 36.03 30.01
C ARG A 495 -55.23 36.63 30.57
N ALA A 496 -55.43 36.52 31.89
CA ALA A 496 -56.41 37.30 32.62
C ALA A 496 -55.78 38.63 33.06
N VAL A 497 -56.48 39.76 32.86
CA VAL A 497 -55.98 41.08 33.22
C VAL A 497 -57.05 41.86 33.99
N ARG A 498 -56.61 42.62 35.00
CA ARG A 498 -57.41 43.64 35.67
C ARG A 498 -57.18 44.96 34.97
N ILE A 499 -58.22 45.51 34.35
CA ILE A 499 -58.11 46.80 33.68
C ILE A 499 -57.92 47.89 34.75
N SER A 500 -56.95 48.78 34.55
CA SER A 500 -56.66 49.90 35.44
C SER A 500 -56.47 51.21 34.64
N PRO A 501 -56.50 52.38 35.29
CA PRO A 501 -56.23 53.66 34.60
C PRO A 501 -54.85 53.70 33.91
N THR A 502 -53.89 52.89 34.37
CA THR A 502 -52.52 52.79 33.85
C THR A 502 -52.33 51.62 32.87
N ASN A 503 -53.30 50.71 32.74
CA ASN A 503 -53.21 49.53 31.89
C ASN A 503 -54.54 49.23 31.17
N ASN A 504 -54.59 49.49 29.86
CA ASN A 504 -55.74 49.19 28.99
C ASN A 504 -55.65 47.81 28.31
N THR A 505 -54.78 46.92 28.82
CA THR A 505 -54.66 45.57 28.29
C THR A 505 -55.87 44.74 28.74
N ARG A 506 -56.50 44.07 27.78
CA ARG A 506 -57.69 43.23 27.99
C ARG A 506 -57.29 41.77 28.14
N SER A 507 -58.04 40.98 28.91
CA SER A 507 -57.86 39.52 28.96
C SER A 507 -57.97 38.89 27.56
N ARG A 508 -57.11 37.93 27.22
CA ARG A 508 -57.07 37.33 25.88
C ARG A 508 -56.66 35.87 25.99
N ILE A 509 -57.23 35.04 25.11
CA ILE A 509 -56.75 33.68 24.87
C ILE A 509 -56.24 33.59 23.42
N PHE A 510 -55.07 32.98 23.24
CA PHE A 510 -54.45 32.70 21.95
C PHE A 510 -54.32 31.19 21.75
N LEU A 511 -54.57 30.73 20.52
CA LEU A 511 -54.26 29.39 20.03
C LEU A 511 -53.30 29.53 18.84
N ASP A 512 -52.11 28.94 18.90
CA ASP A 512 -51.06 29.07 17.87
C ASP A 512 -50.80 30.54 17.46
N GLY A 513 -50.75 31.45 18.45
CA GLY A 513 -50.57 32.89 18.24
C GLY A 513 -51.79 33.63 17.68
N THR A 514 -52.86 32.92 17.28
CA THR A 514 -54.12 33.51 16.83
C THR A 514 -55.01 33.81 18.03
N ARG A 515 -55.44 35.08 18.14
CA ARG A 515 -56.35 35.49 19.23
C ARG A 515 -57.76 34.96 18.98
N VAL A 516 -58.29 34.15 19.90
CA VAL A 516 -59.61 33.51 19.78
C VAL A 516 -60.70 34.14 20.67
N VAL A 517 -60.32 34.90 21.69
CA VAL A 517 -61.25 35.62 22.57
C VAL A 517 -61.04 37.14 22.51
N ASN A 518 -62.12 37.91 22.37
CA ASN A 518 -62.14 39.38 22.39
C ASN A 518 -63.13 39.87 23.47
N THR A 519 -62.73 40.84 24.31
CA THR A 519 -63.42 41.10 25.59
C THR A 519 -64.68 41.98 25.51
N THR A 520 -65.53 41.81 26.52
CA THR A 520 -66.72 42.59 26.86
C THR A 520 -66.41 43.76 27.81
N SER A 521 -67.38 44.64 28.10
CA SER A 521 -67.23 45.79 29.01
C SER A 521 -67.65 45.54 30.46
N LYS A 522 -68.09 44.31 30.80
CA LYS A 522 -68.61 43.93 32.12
C LYS A 522 -67.80 42.77 32.74
N PRO A 523 -67.73 42.66 34.08
CA PRO A 523 -67.06 41.55 34.75
C PRO A 523 -67.63 40.20 34.31
N SER A 524 -66.78 39.28 33.86
CA SER A 524 -67.24 38.02 33.28
C SER A 524 -66.25 36.87 33.43
N ILE A 525 -66.71 35.64 33.17
CA ILE A 525 -65.89 34.43 33.10
C ILE A 525 -66.08 33.76 31.73
N TYR A 526 -64.96 33.45 31.06
CA TYR A 526 -64.94 32.76 29.77
C TYR A 526 -64.57 31.30 29.95
N PHE A 527 -65.20 30.45 29.14
CA PHE A 527 -64.86 29.05 28.98
C PHE A 527 -64.58 28.79 27.49
N LEU A 528 -63.32 28.50 27.16
CA LEU A 528 -62.92 27.98 25.86
C LEU A 528 -62.79 26.46 25.97
N THR A 529 -63.57 25.72 25.20
CA THR A 529 -63.53 24.26 25.15
C THR A 529 -62.88 23.82 23.84
N LEU A 530 -61.87 22.95 23.95
CA LEU A 530 -61.09 22.41 22.83
C LEU A 530 -61.21 20.90 22.78
N ASP A 531 -61.28 20.37 21.57
CA ASP A 531 -61.24 18.93 21.33
C ASP A 531 -59.81 18.40 21.59
N PRO A 532 -59.64 17.37 22.43
CA PRO A 532 -58.31 16.92 22.85
C PRO A 532 -57.51 16.24 21.72
N VAL A 533 -58.17 15.75 20.66
CA VAL A 533 -57.51 15.02 19.55
C VAL A 533 -57.13 15.94 18.41
N SER A 534 -57.99 16.89 18.06
CA SER A 534 -57.82 17.81 16.94
C SER A 534 -57.32 19.20 17.34
N GLY A 535 -57.50 19.57 18.62
CA GLY A 535 -57.26 20.92 19.15
C GLY A 535 -58.19 22.00 18.60
N SER A 536 -59.28 21.59 17.95
CA SER A 536 -60.27 22.51 17.40
C SER A 536 -61.17 23.08 18.49
N ILE A 537 -61.69 24.30 18.28
CA ILE A 537 -62.62 24.94 19.22
C ILE A 537 -63.97 24.23 19.14
N GLN A 538 -64.34 23.53 20.20
CA GLN A 538 -65.67 22.92 20.34
C GLN A 538 -66.70 23.97 20.79
N SER A 539 -66.32 24.83 21.75
CA SER A 539 -67.21 25.87 22.25
C SER A 539 -66.43 27.07 22.82
N LEU A 540 -67.04 28.26 22.75
CA LEU A 540 -66.54 29.46 23.42
C LEU A 540 -67.73 30.19 24.05
N LYS A 541 -67.82 30.17 25.38
CA LYS A 541 -68.91 30.80 26.14
C LYS A 541 -68.40 31.86 27.10
N ASN A 542 -69.22 32.89 27.31
CA ASN A 542 -68.97 33.99 28.23
C ASN A 542 -70.18 34.19 29.13
N PHE A 543 -69.94 34.28 30.44
CA PHE A 543 -70.98 34.52 31.43
C PHE A 543 -70.66 35.79 32.22
N ILE A 544 -71.56 36.78 32.13
CA ILE A 544 -71.43 38.05 32.87
C ILE A 544 -71.74 37.77 34.34
N LEU A 545 -70.82 38.17 35.22
CA LEU A 545 -70.85 37.86 36.65
C LEU A 545 -71.60 38.94 37.47
N SER A 546 -71.69 40.18 36.95
CA SER A 546 -72.40 41.27 37.62
C SER A 546 -73.89 41.34 37.23
N GLY A 547 -74.76 41.47 38.25
CA GLY A 547 -76.12 42.01 38.08
C GLY A 547 -77.31 41.04 38.05
N THR A 548 -77.17 39.70 37.98
CA THR A 548 -78.28 38.73 38.22
C THR A 548 -77.77 37.30 38.48
N THR A 549 -78.45 36.54 39.36
CA THR A 549 -78.14 35.13 39.72
C THR A 549 -78.19 34.16 38.53
N ASN A 550 -78.95 34.47 37.46
CA ASN A 550 -79.20 33.52 36.38
C ASN A 550 -77.94 33.17 35.54
N LYS A 551 -77.01 34.11 35.34
CA LYS A 551 -75.83 33.86 34.49
C LYS A 551 -74.70 33.08 35.17
N ARG A 552 -74.54 33.19 36.49
CA ARG A 552 -73.60 32.35 37.25
C ARG A 552 -74.06 30.89 37.31
N LYS A 553 -75.37 30.67 37.46
CA LYS A 553 -75.99 29.34 37.35
C LYS A 553 -75.77 28.70 35.98
N GLU A 554 -75.98 29.45 34.90
CA GLU A 554 -75.69 28.98 33.55
C GLU A 554 -74.20 28.59 33.38
N ALA A 555 -73.27 29.34 33.98
CA ALA A 555 -71.84 29.01 33.95
C ALA A 555 -71.52 27.69 34.68
N ILE A 556 -72.13 27.47 35.85
CA ILE A 556 -71.99 26.23 36.63
C ILE A 556 -72.56 25.03 35.85
N LEU A 557 -73.77 25.18 35.29
CA LEU A 557 -74.42 24.17 34.46
C LEU A 557 -73.62 23.88 33.19
N HIS A 558 -72.99 24.88 32.58
CA HIS A 558 -72.14 24.68 31.40
C HIS A 558 -70.98 23.74 31.70
N VAL A 559 -70.24 24.00 32.79
CA VAL A 559 -69.11 23.14 33.19
C VAL A 559 -69.59 21.74 33.55
N ARG A 560 -70.69 21.63 34.30
CA ARG A 560 -71.19 20.33 34.79
C ARG A 560 -71.83 19.48 33.69
N ASP A 561 -72.76 20.05 32.95
CA ASP A 561 -73.73 19.31 32.14
C ASP A 561 -73.51 19.46 30.61
N GLU A 562 -72.82 20.51 30.15
CA GLU A 562 -72.70 20.79 28.71
C GLU A 562 -71.31 20.50 28.11
N ILE A 563 -70.22 20.70 28.86
CA ILE A 563 -68.86 20.38 28.38
C ILE A 563 -68.67 18.86 28.35
N PRO A 564 -68.29 18.23 27.22
CA PRO A 564 -68.01 16.79 27.16
C PRO A 564 -66.80 16.39 28.01
N ASP A 565 -66.82 15.19 28.59
CA ASP A 565 -65.67 14.63 29.31
C ASP A 565 -64.45 14.54 28.40
N SER A 566 -63.25 14.62 28.99
CA SER A 566 -61.95 14.67 28.31
C SER A 566 -61.69 15.90 27.44
N SER A 567 -62.61 16.86 27.33
CA SER A 567 -62.37 18.12 26.63
C SER A 567 -61.38 18.99 27.39
N ILE A 568 -60.55 19.75 26.66
CA ILE A 568 -59.62 20.71 27.27
C ILE A 568 -60.37 22.04 27.45
N VAL A 569 -60.42 22.53 28.68
CA VAL A 569 -61.16 23.73 29.05
C VAL A 569 -60.20 24.79 29.55
N VAL A 570 -60.27 26.00 29.00
CA VAL A 570 -59.54 27.18 29.48
C VAL A 570 -60.56 28.18 30.03
N VAL A 571 -60.47 28.40 31.34
CA VAL A 571 -61.27 29.31 32.13
C VAL A 571 -60.50 30.60 32.33
N THR A 572 -61.13 31.75 32.12
CA THR A 572 -60.45 33.05 32.28
C THR A 572 -61.41 34.11 32.77
N THR A 573 -61.07 34.78 33.88
CA THR A 573 -61.86 35.89 34.40
C THR A 573 -61.47 37.21 33.73
N PHE A 574 -62.44 38.11 33.66
CA PHE A 574 -62.29 39.43 33.08
C PHE A 574 -62.84 40.47 34.04
N HIS A 575 -61.99 41.34 34.57
CA HIS A 575 -62.37 42.35 35.55
C HIS A 575 -62.40 43.76 34.92
N ALA A 576 -63.52 44.47 35.08
CA ALA A 576 -63.69 45.84 34.57
C ALA A 576 -63.51 46.87 35.70
N PRO A 577 -62.91 48.06 35.43
CA PRO A 577 -62.61 49.03 36.48
C PRO A 577 -63.89 49.53 37.15
N GLY A 578 -63.94 49.47 38.49
CA GLY A 578 -65.08 49.96 39.28
C GLY A 578 -66.28 49.01 39.34
N GLU A 579 -66.20 47.82 38.75
CA GLU A 579 -67.25 46.81 38.74
C GLU A 579 -66.81 45.55 39.53
N SER A 580 -67.75 44.76 40.03
CA SER A 580 -67.50 43.61 40.92
C SER A 580 -67.89 42.27 40.28
N PHE A 581 -67.15 41.21 40.59
CA PHE A 581 -67.52 39.81 40.33
C PHE A 581 -68.66 39.30 41.21
N ALA A 582 -69.05 40.06 42.23
CA ALA A 582 -70.02 39.68 43.25
C ALA A 582 -69.64 38.34 43.92
N LEU A 583 -68.38 38.23 44.35
CA LEU A 583 -67.84 37.01 44.98
C LEU A 583 -68.64 36.48 46.18
N PRO A 584 -69.26 37.32 47.05
CA PRO A 584 -70.14 36.81 48.10
C PRO A 584 -71.30 35.98 47.54
N ASP A 585 -71.92 36.44 46.44
CA ASP A 585 -73.04 35.73 45.82
C ASP A 585 -72.63 34.38 45.21
N TRP A 586 -71.36 34.18 44.84
CA TRP A 586 -70.89 32.89 44.34
C TRP A 586 -71.03 31.82 45.42
N ILE A 587 -70.83 32.17 46.69
CA ILE A 587 -71.02 31.23 47.80
C ILE A 587 -72.52 30.92 47.95
N ASP A 588 -73.37 31.95 47.88
CA ASP A 588 -74.83 31.81 48.01
C ASP A 588 -75.47 31.03 46.87
N ASP A 589 -74.83 30.95 45.69
CA ASP A 589 -75.34 30.18 44.55
C ASP A 589 -75.56 28.70 44.93
N SER A 590 -74.76 28.14 45.85
CA SER A 590 -74.91 26.74 46.33
C SER A 590 -76.22 26.48 47.10
N LEU A 591 -76.91 27.54 47.54
CA LEU A 591 -78.23 27.44 48.19
C LEU A 591 -79.36 27.16 47.19
N SER A 592 -79.09 27.27 45.88
CA SER A 592 -80.11 27.22 44.83
C SER A 592 -79.79 26.28 43.68
N ILE A 593 -78.52 25.94 43.49
CA ILE A 593 -78.02 24.86 42.65
C ILE A 593 -76.88 24.22 43.46
N GLU A 594 -76.81 22.90 43.60
CA GLU A 594 -75.93 22.23 44.58
C GLU A 594 -74.43 22.62 44.54
N ASP A 595 -73.95 23.13 43.40
CA ASP A 595 -72.58 23.59 43.18
C ASP A 595 -72.50 25.11 43.05
N ASN A 596 -71.33 25.67 43.31
CA ASN A 596 -70.98 27.03 42.91
C ASN A 596 -69.73 27.05 42.03
N LEU A 597 -69.36 28.23 41.50
CA LEU A 597 -68.20 28.38 40.64
C LEU A 597 -66.87 27.98 41.31
N TYR A 598 -66.77 28.06 42.65
CA TYR A 598 -65.62 27.52 43.37
C TYR A 598 -65.66 25.99 43.35
N SER A 599 -66.74 25.38 43.84
CA SER A 599 -66.83 23.93 43.99
C SER A 599 -66.75 23.19 42.67
N ILE A 600 -67.33 23.73 41.60
CA ILE A 600 -67.31 23.07 40.28
C ILE A 600 -65.92 23.10 39.66
N LEU A 601 -65.13 24.17 39.84
CA LEU A 601 -63.75 24.23 39.36
C LEU A 601 -62.79 23.44 40.25
N GLU A 602 -63.05 23.38 41.57
CA GLU A 602 -62.31 22.53 42.51
C GLU A 602 -62.48 21.04 42.20
N LYS A 603 -63.67 20.62 41.78
CA LYS A 603 -63.93 19.25 41.29
C LYS A 603 -63.06 18.88 40.09
N GLU A 604 -62.69 19.87 39.27
CA GLU A 604 -61.80 19.71 38.11
C GLU A 604 -60.31 19.94 38.45
N GLY A 605 -59.99 20.13 39.74
CA GLY A 605 -58.60 20.23 40.23
C GLY A 605 -58.08 21.66 40.47
N ALA A 606 -58.93 22.69 40.41
CA ALA A 606 -58.53 24.05 40.80
C ALA A 606 -58.18 24.11 42.29
N THR A 607 -57.03 24.67 42.63
CA THR A 607 -56.52 24.81 44.01
C THR A 607 -56.41 26.27 44.44
N LEU A 608 -56.31 27.21 43.50
CA LEU A 608 -56.12 28.64 43.76
C LEU A 608 -57.42 29.43 43.71
N ILE A 609 -58.51 28.89 43.14
CA ILE A 609 -59.78 29.61 42.94
C ILE A 609 -60.33 30.22 44.25
N ARG A 610 -60.16 29.56 45.40
CA ARG A 610 -60.62 30.06 46.71
C ARG A 610 -59.89 31.32 47.17
N LYS A 611 -58.70 31.60 46.65
CA LYS A 611 -57.98 32.84 46.97
C LYS A 611 -58.78 34.07 46.56
N LEU A 612 -59.63 34.01 45.52
CA LEU A 612 -60.51 35.12 45.15
C LEU A 612 -61.40 35.57 46.33
N ALA A 613 -61.93 34.63 47.12
CA ALA A 613 -62.75 34.95 48.28
C ALA A 613 -61.95 35.55 49.45
N ILE A 614 -60.65 35.27 49.52
CA ILE A 614 -59.77 35.65 50.65
C ILE A 614 -59.05 36.97 50.37
N GLN A 615 -58.45 37.11 49.18
CA GLN A 615 -57.60 38.26 48.80
C GLN A 615 -58.34 39.31 47.97
N GLY A 616 -59.58 39.02 47.55
CA GLY A 616 -60.41 39.89 46.72
C GLY A 616 -60.33 39.58 45.22
N GLU A 617 -60.98 40.43 44.44
CA GLU A 617 -61.17 40.23 42.99
C GLU A 617 -59.86 40.42 42.21
N SER A 618 -59.16 39.30 42.00
CA SER A 618 -57.96 39.20 41.18
C SER A 618 -58.24 38.56 39.81
N PRO A 619 -57.45 38.90 38.77
CA PRO A 619 -57.38 38.11 37.55
C PRO A 619 -57.07 36.64 37.85
N TYR A 620 -57.82 35.74 37.23
CA TYR A 620 -57.72 34.30 37.43
C TYR A 620 -57.85 33.59 36.09
N THR A 621 -56.99 32.61 35.84
CA THR A 621 -57.06 31.73 34.68
C THR A 621 -56.72 30.30 35.08
N PHE A 622 -57.44 29.34 34.52
CA PHE A 622 -57.30 27.93 34.83
C PHE A 622 -57.54 27.10 33.57
N ALA A 623 -56.67 26.15 33.31
CA ALA A 623 -56.82 25.17 32.25
C ALA A 623 -56.84 23.77 32.86
N PHE A 624 -57.75 22.94 32.39
CA PHE A 624 -57.90 21.55 32.81
C PHE A 624 -58.44 20.70 31.66
N GLN A 625 -58.23 19.39 31.75
CA GLN A 625 -58.93 18.44 30.91
C GLN A 625 -60.05 17.81 31.73
N LYS A 626 -61.30 18.04 31.33
CA LYS A 626 -62.49 17.71 32.14
C LYS A 626 -62.51 16.23 32.52
N GLY A 627 -62.63 15.95 33.83
CA GLY A 627 -62.64 14.60 34.39
C GLY A 627 -61.31 13.84 34.32
N VAL A 628 -60.22 14.48 33.88
CA VAL A 628 -58.89 13.86 33.75
C VAL A 628 -57.89 14.48 34.72
N ALA A 629 -57.48 15.73 34.50
CA ALA A 629 -56.47 16.40 35.32
C ALA A 629 -56.43 17.92 35.09
N PRO A 630 -56.00 18.72 36.10
CA PRO A 630 -55.64 20.12 35.89
C PRO A 630 -54.40 20.24 35.00
N ILE A 631 -54.35 21.25 34.14
CA ILE A 631 -53.23 21.52 33.22
C ILE A 631 -52.37 22.68 33.75
N ALA A 632 -52.99 23.83 34.02
CA ALA A 632 -52.30 25.01 34.52
C ALA A 632 -53.27 25.95 35.23
N GLU A 633 -52.88 26.53 36.37
CA GLU A 633 -53.70 27.48 37.13
C GLU A 633 -52.86 28.67 37.56
N GLN A 634 -53.39 29.89 37.42
CA GLN A 634 -52.77 31.06 38.02
C GLN A 634 -53.82 32.09 38.45
N ILE A 635 -53.55 32.74 39.58
CA ILE A 635 -54.21 33.94 40.06
C ILE A 635 -53.17 35.05 40.22
N ALA A 636 -53.55 36.30 39.96
CA ALA A 636 -52.65 37.42 40.20
C ALA A 636 -52.42 37.62 41.71
N ASP A 637 -51.17 37.85 42.10
CA ASP A 637 -50.81 38.20 43.47
C ASP A 637 -51.38 39.58 43.86
N PRO A 638 -51.56 39.87 45.16
CA PRO A 638 -52.06 41.17 45.60
C PRO A 638 -51.20 42.34 45.07
N GLY A 639 -51.78 43.18 44.23
CA GLY A 639 -51.10 44.34 43.60
C GLY A 639 -50.67 44.13 42.15
N GLU A 640 -50.64 42.88 41.67
CA GLU A 640 -50.39 42.55 40.27
C GLU A 640 -51.66 42.66 39.42
N GLU A 641 -51.49 43.06 38.16
CA GLU A 641 -52.62 43.30 37.25
C GLU A 641 -52.93 42.12 36.33
N ASN A 642 -52.16 41.02 36.36
CA ASN A 642 -52.28 39.91 35.43
C ASN A 642 -52.05 38.52 36.04
N ALA A 643 -52.82 37.55 35.53
CA ALA A 643 -52.54 36.12 35.63
C ALA A 643 -52.35 35.56 34.22
N PHE A 644 -51.43 34.62 34.05
CA PHE A 644 -50.92 34.15 32.77
C PHE A 644 -50.57 32.66 32.79
N ILE A 645 -51.28 31.86 32.00
CA ILE A 645 -50.92 30.46 31.78
C ILE A 645 -50.54 30.23 30.32
N THR A 646 -49.54 29.39 30.11
CA THR A 646 -49.12 28.89 28.80
C THR A 646 -48.95 27.39 28.89
N PHE A 647 -49.49 26.66 27.92
CA PHE A 647 -49.32 25.21 27.80
C PHE A 647 -49.56 24.77 26.35
N ASP A 648 -49.08 23.59 26.00
CA ASP A 648 -49.26 23.03 24.66
C ASP A 648 -50.24 21.85 24.69
N ILE A 649 -51.11 21.78 23.68
CA ILE A 649 -51.99 20.64 23.42
C ILE A 649 -51.35 19.78 22.35
N GLN A 650 -51.18 18.49 22.63
CA GLN A 650 -50.70 17.53 21.64
C GLN A 650 -51.88 16.97 20.83
N ALA A 651 -52.21 17.61 19.71
CA ALA A 651 -53.20 17.13 18.75
C ALA A 651 -52.57 16.19 17.71
N LYS A 652 -53.39 15.44 16.97
CA LYS A 652 -52.95 14.71 15.76
C LYS A 652 -52.97 15.65 14.54
N ARG A 653 -52.03 15.47 13.61
CA ARG A 653 -52.07 16.15 12.30
C ARG A 653 -53.27 15.66 11.46
N THR A 654 -53.62 16.44 10.43
CA THR A 654 -54.68 16.09 9.46
C THR A 654 -54.15 15.34 8.25
N ALA A 655 -52.84 15.42 7.98
CA ALA A 655 -52.24 14.89 6.77
C ALA A 655 -50.77 14.52 6.99
N GLY A 656 -50.26 13.66 6.14
CA GLY A 656 -48.87 13.24 6.09
C GLY A 656 -48.60 12.36 4.87
N SER A 657 -47.34 12.01 4.66
CA SER A 657 -46.96 11.08 3.60
C SER A 657 -45.87 10.10 4.03
N ILE A 658 -45.79 9.01 3.30
CA ILE A 658 -44.71 8.03 3.38
C ILE A 658 -44.11 7.82 1.99
N LEU A 659 -42.83 7.48 1.96
CA LEU A 659 -42.03 7.22 0.76
C LEU A 659 -41.38 5.85 0.88
N SER A 660 -41.49 5.02 -0.15
CA SER A 660 -40.73 3.77 -0.23
C SER A 660 -39.23 4.06 -0.38
N PRO A 661 -38.36 3.09 -0.07
CA PRO A 661 -37.03 3.05 -0.66
C PRO A 661 -37.11 3.13 -2.19
N VAL A 662 -36.05 3.65 -2.82
CA VAL A 662 -35.89 3.54 -4.28
C VAL A 662 -35.66 2.07 -4.61
N THR A 663 -36.34 1.55 -5.63
CA THR A 663 -36.14 0.17 -6.08
C THR A 663 -34.73 -0.02 -6.64
N PRO A 664 -34.21 -1.25 -6.66
CA PRO A 664 -33.14 -1.58 -7.60
C PRO A 664 -33.54 -1.23 -9.05
N LEU A 665 -32.55 -1.15 -9.95
CA LEU A 665 -32.83 -1.05 -11.39
C LEU A 665 -33.60 -2.28 -11.85
N LEU A 666 -34.81 -2.07 -12.37
CA LEU A 666 -35.67 -3.11 -12.92
C LEU A 666 -35.75 -2.96 -14.44
N VAL A 667 -35.84 -4.07 -15.15
CA VAL A 667 -36.10 -4.19 -16.59
C VAL A 667 -37.30 -5.11 -16.82
N ASP A 668 -37.89 -5.04 -18.03
CA ASP A 668 -39.07 -5.84 -18.39
C ASP A 668 -40.21 -5.73 -17.35
N ILE A 669 -40.52 -4.49 -16.93
CA ILE A 669 -41.61 -4.26 -16.00
C ILE A 669 -42.93 -4.56 -16.71
N GLU A 670 -43.77 -5.39 -16.08
CA GLU A 670 -45.05 -5.82 -16.64
C GLU A 670 -46.22 -5.10 -15.94
N GLN A 671 -46.22 -5.11 -14.60
CA GLN A 671 -47.34 -4.66 -13.79
C GLN A 671 -46.88 -3.97 -12.51
N ILE A 672 -47.63 -2.97 -12.08
CA ILE A 672 -47.46 -2.29 -10.80
C ILE A 672 -48.74 -2.43 -9.99
N HIS A 673 -48.63 -2.90 -8.75
CA HIS A 673 -49.74 -3.11 -7.84
C HIS A 673 -49.54 -2.35 -6.54
N TRP A 674 -50.66 -1.89 -5.97
CA TRP A 674 -50.67 -1.33 -4.63
C TRP A 674 -52.06 -1.52 -4.00
N SER A 675 -52.09 -1.59 -2.68
CA SER A 675 -53.29 -1.91 -1.92
C SER A 675 -53.21 -1.31 -0.53
N ALA A 676 -54.35 -0.86 -0.01
CA ALA A 676 -54.55 -0.58 1.42
C ALA A 676 -54.94 -1.87 2.15
N ARG A 677 -54.68 -1.95 3.46
CA ARG A 677 -55.10 -3.12 4.26
C ARG A 677 -56.63 -3.29 4.18
N PRO A 678 -57.15 -4.51 4.02
CA PRO A 678 -58.59 -4.75 4.03
C PRO A 678 -59.26 -4.18 5.28
N GLY A 679 -60.40 -3.51 5.12
CA GLY A 679 -61.13 -2.89 6.23
C GLY A 679 -60.53 -1.59 6.79
N SER A 680 -59.52 -1.02 6.13
CA SER A 680 -59.00 0.31 6.50
C SER A 680 -60.08 1.39 6.44
N GLN A 681 -60.12 2.26 7.44
CA GLN A 681 -60.95 3.47 7.37
C GLN A 681 -60.48 4.35 6.20
N GLN A 682 -61.46 4.81 5.41
CA GLN A 682 -61.19 5.67 4.26
C GLN A 682 -61.01 7.12 4.74
N PRO A 683 -59.82 7.71 4.57
CA PRO A 683 -59.60 9.12 4.89
C PRO A 683 -60.27 10.03 3.87
N ASP A 684 -60.41 11.33 4.19
CA ASP A 684 -61.02 12.32 3.30
C ASP A 684 -60.36 12.34 1.90
N GLN A 685 -59.02 12.23 1.86
CA GLN A 685 -58.24 12.13 0.64
C GLN A 685 -57.05 11.20 0.82
N SER A 686 -56.71 10.45 -0.22
CA SER A 686 -55.45 9.70 -0.30
C SER A 686 -54.98 9.61 -1.73
N THR A 687 -53.67 9.66 -1.93
CA THR A 687 -53.04 9.58 -3.24
C THR A 687 -51.78 8.74 -3.15
N CYS A 688 -51.68 7.73 -4.02
CA CYS A 688 -50.45 6.99 -4.25
C CYS A 688 -49.84 7.41 -5.59
N SER A 689 -48.61 7.90 -5.57
CA SER A 689 -47.86 8.36 -6.74
C SER A 689 -46.55 7.59 -6.87
N LEU A 690 -46.04 7.50 -8.09
CA LEU A 690 -44.82 6.80 -8.44
C LEU A 690 -43.86 7.76 -9.16
N TRP A 691 -42.60 7.80 -8.74
CA TRP A 691 -41.53 8.53 -9.44
C TRP A 691 -40.58 7.56 -10.10
N THR A 692 -40.05 7.97 -11.25
CA THR A 692 -38.92 7.30 -11.89
C THR A 692 -37.71 8.22 -11.87
N THR A 693 -36.53 7.71 -11.49
CA THR A 693 -35.26 8.42 -11.65
C THR A 693 -34.52 7.84 -12.85
N GLY A 694 -34.24 8.70 -13.84
CA GLY A 694 -33.43 8.36 -15.02
C GLY A 694 -32.45 9.50 -15.33
N PRO A 695 -31.35 9.21 -16.05
CA PRO A 695 -30.37 10.23 -16.44
C PRO A 695 -30.97 11.16 -17.51
N GLY A 696 -31.63 12.23 -17.06
CA GLY A 696 -32.23 13.27 -17.90
C GLY A 696 -33.74 13.44 -17.65
N ASP A 697 -34.08 14.41 -16.80
CA ASP A 697 -35.42 14.99 -16.57
C ASP A 697 -36.65 14.05 -16.57
N SER A 698 -36.95 13.55 -15.36
CA SER A 698 -38.30 13.36 -14.78
C SER A 698 -39.43 12.89 -15.71
N LEU A 699 -39.50 11.59 -15.96
CA LEU A 699 -40.77 10.95 -16.30
C LEU A 699 -41.58 10.77 -14.99
N THR A 700 -42.26 11.84 -14.55
CA THR A 700 -43.14 11.75 -13.37
C THR A 700 -44.43 11.06 -13.78
N ILE A 701 -44.54 9.74 -13.58
CA ILE A 701 -45.83 9.05 -13.68
C ILE A 701 -46.64 9.39 -12.44
N ARG A 702 -47.30 10.56 -12.45
CA ARG A 702 -48.20 10.95 -11.37
C ARG A 702 -49.49 10.13 -11.45
N LEU A 703 -49.46 8.95 -10.85
CA LEU A 703 -50.68 8.22 -10.53
C LEU A 703 -51.47 9.05 -9.50
N ILE A 704 -52.70 9.38 -9.85
CA ILE A 704 -53.69 10.00 -8.95
C ILE A 704 -54.88 9.04 -8.91
N ASN A 705 -54.75 7.96 -8.15
CA ASN A 705 -55.88 7.08 -7.87
C ASN A 705 -56.26 7.20 -6.40
N PHE A 706 -57.56 7.40 -6.16
CA PHE A 706 -58.19 7.04 -4.88
C PHE A 706 -57.94 5.54 -4.66
N LEU A 707 -57.59 5.12 -3.44
CA LEU A 707 -57.26 3.72 -3.15
C LEU A 707 -58.52 2.91 -2.82
N PRO A 708 -59.08 2.10 -3.75
CA PRO A 708 -59.89 0.95 -3.34
C PRO A 708 -59.00 -0.12 -2.69
N GLU A 709 -59.61 -1.20 -2.21
CA GLU A 709 -58.91 -2.32 -1.54
C GLU A 709 -57.73 -2.89 -2.36
N GLN A 710 -57.77 -2.82 -3.70
CA GLN A 710 -56.64 -3.20 -4.58
C GLN A 710 -56.66 -2.41 -5.91
N SER A 711 -55.49 -2.01 -6.42
CA SER A 711 -55.32 -1.38 -7.73
C SER A 711 -54.17 -2.01 -8.52
N THR A 712 -54.23 -1.96 -9.85
CA THR A 712 -53.20 -2.49 -10.75
C THR A 712 -53.08 -1.60 -11.98
N LEU A 713 -51.84 -1.38 -12.43
CA LEU A 713 -51.54 -0.68 -13.67
C LEU A 713 -50.60 -1.53 -14.52
N PRO A 714 -51.01 -1.96 -15.73
CA PRO A 714 -50.08 -2.54 -16.68
C PRO A 714 -49.18 -1.42 -17.23
N ILE A 715 -47.87 -1.54 -17.00
CA ILE A 715 -46.88 -0.64 -17.60
C ILE A 715 -45.82 -1.51 -18.27
N PRO A 716 -45.99 -1.87 -19.55
CA PRO A 716 -44.97 -2.62 -20.26
C PRO A 716 -43.77 -1.70 -20.57
N LEU A 717 -42.79 -1.64 -19.66
CA LEU A 717 -41.49 -1.02 -19.91
C LEU A 717 -40.50 -2.13 -20.26
N LYS A 718 -40.32 -2.34 -21.55
CA LYS A 718 -39.46 -3.39 -22.08
C LYS A 718 -38.05 -2.86 -22.36
N ASP A 719 -37.03 -3.63 -22.00
CA ASP A 719 -35.62 -3.35 -22.31
C ASP A 719 -35.09 -1.97 -21.80
N GLN A 720 -35.80 -1.30 -20.89
CA GLN A 720 -35.39 -0.02 -20.29
C GLN A 720 -35.18 -0.16 -18.79
N PRO A 721 -33.93 -0.08 -18.31
CA PRO A 721 -33.65 -0.07 -16.88
C PRO A 721 -34.18 1.19 -16.22
N VAL A 722 -35.00 1.04 -15.18
CA VAL A 722 -35.56 2.16 -14.42
C VAL A 722 -35.52 1.90 -12.92
N GLU A 723 -35.27 2.96 -12.17
CA GLU A 723 -35.47 3.02 -10.72
C GLU A 723 -36.84 3.63 -10.43
N LEU A 724 -37.55 3.09 -9.45
CA LEU A 724 -38.89 3.52 -9.08
C LEU A 724 -38.98 3.86 -7.59
N GLN A 725 -39.86 4.80 -7.23
CA GLN A 725 -40.14 5.13 -5.83
C GLN A 725 -41.62 5.43 -5.65
N PHE A 726 -42.26 4.83 -4.65
CA PHE A 726 -43.64 5.13 -4.28
C PHE A 726 -43.72 6.24 -3.23
N ARG A 727 -44.78 7.05 -3.29
CA ARG A 727 -45.24 7.88 -2.19
C ARG A 727 -46.71 7.63 -1.98
N LEU A 728 -47.09 7.51 -0.72
CA LEU A 728 -48.47 7.54 -0.30
C LEU A 728 -48.68 8.78 0.54
N TRP A 729 -49.61 9.63 0.12
CA TRP A 729 -50.05 10.79 0.88
C TRP A 729 -51.49 10.55 1.33
N SER A 730 -51.79 10.89 2.59
CA SER A 730 -53.10 10.69 3.21
C SER A 730 -53.50 11.96 3.95
N GLN A 731 -54.78 12.33 3.86
CA GLN A 731 -55.39 13.41 4.62
C GLN A 731 -56.76 12.99 5.15
N ASP A 732 -56.95 13.14 6.45
CA ASP A 732 -58.23 12.96 7.15
C ASP A 732 -58.37 14.05 8.21
N SER A 733 -59.35 14.93 8.00
CA SER A 733 -59.62 16.09 8.85
C SER A 733 -60.51 15.75 10.05
N VAL A 734 -61.24 14.63 9.99
CA VAL A 734 -62.25 14.24 10.98
C VAL A 734 -61.72 13.19 11.94
N GLN A 735 -61.39 11.98 11.45
CA GLN A 735 -60.99 10.85 12.29
C GLN A 735 -59.48 10.84 12.62
N ARG A 736 -58.70 11.73 11.96
CA ARG A 736 -57.25 11.86 12.12
C ARG A 736 -56.51 10.53 12.00
N THR A 737 -56.94 9.69 11.06
CA THR A 737 -56.36 8.36 10.81
C THR A 737 -55.89 8.26 9.36
N PRO A 738 -54.59 7.99 9.11
CA PRO A 738 -54.10 7.79 7.76
C PRO A 738 -54.58 6.44 7.22
N ILE A 739 -54.64 6.32 5.89
CA ILE A 739 -54.87 5.03 5.24
C ILE A 739 -53.76 4.04 5.59
N GLN A 740 -54.12 2.79 5.87
CA GLN A 740 -53.16 1.75 6.23
C GLN A 740 -52.64 1.08 4.96
N LEU A 741 -51.34 1.20 4.69
CA LEU A 741 -50.71 0.54 3.55
C LEU A 741 -50.77 -0.99 3.72
N GLY A 742 -51.34 -1.67 2.73
CA GLY A 742 -51.28 -3.12 2.61
C GLY A 742 -49.96 -3.54 1.97
N TYR A 743 -49.75 -3.13 0.71
CA TYR A 743 -48.49 -3.37 0.01
C TYR A 743 -48.25 -2.42 -1.16
N TRP A 744 -46.98 -2.30 -1.52
CA TRP A 744 -46.51 -1.87 -2.83
C TRP A 744 -45.80 -3.03 -3.51
N ARG A 745 -46.04 -3.22 -4.81
CA ARG A 745 -45.45 -4.31 -5.60
C ARG A 745 -45.21 -3.88 -7.03
N ILE A 746 -44.08 -4.28 -7.57
CA ILE A 746 -43.71 -4.15 -8.99
C ILE A 746 -43.34 -5.55 -9.48
N VAL A 747 -43.88 -5.93 -10.63
CA VAL A 747 -43.57 -7.17 -11.34
C VAL A 747 -42.64 -6.81 -12.49
N GLY A 748 -41.41 -7.32 -12.46
CA GLY A 748 -40.36 -7.04 -13.42
C GLY A 748 -39.07 -7.75 -13.03
N ASP A 749 -38.15 -7.91 -13.97
CA ASP A 749 -36.88 -8.55 -13.72
C ASP A 749 -35.87 -7.55 -13.14
N PRO A 750 -35.14 -7.87 -12.07
CA PRO A 750 -34.00 -7.05 -11.64
C PRO A 750 -32.91 -7.08 -12.72
N LEU A 751 -32.32 -5.91 -13.01
CA LEU A 751 -31.23 -5.78 -13.95
C LEU A 751 -30.01 -6.59 -13.48
N MET A 752 -29.19 -7.09 -14.43
CA MET A 752 -28.05 -7.92 -14.06
C MET A 752 -27.05 -7.21 -13.14
N SER A 753 -26.62 -7.91 -12.09
CA SER A 753 -25.42 -7.60 -11.31
C SER A 753 -24.34 -8.63 -11.61
N LEU A 754 -23.12 -8.17 -11.80
CA LEU A 754 -21.95 -9.00 -12.06
C LEU A 754 -21.03 -9.00 -10.84
N TYR A 755 -20.56 -10.19 -10.47
CA TYR A 755 -19.63 -10.44 -9.37
C TYR A 755 -18.41 -11.14 -9.94
N LEU A 756 -17.22 -10.83 -9.42
CA LEU A 756 -15.96 -11.39 -9.90
C LEU A 756 -15.33 -12.24 -8.80
N GLU A 757 -14.85 -13.42 -9.15
CA GLU A 757 -14.07 -14.28 -8.26
C GLU A 757 -12.88 -14.91 -8.99
N THR A 758 -11.83 -15.23 -8.24
CA THR A 758 -10.70 -16.04 -8.74
C THR A 758 -10.95 -17.51 -8.42
N THR A 759 -10.65 -18.38 -9.38
CA THR A 759 -10.71 -19.84 -9.24
C THR A 759 -9.34 -20.50 -9.25
N SER A 760 -8.29 -19.73 -9.54
CA SER A 760 -6.93 -20.22 -9.42
C SER A 760 -6.53 -20.33 -7.94
N PRO A 761 -5.81 -21.40 -7.55
CA PRO A 761 -5.10 -21.40 -6.29
C PRO A 761 -4.12 -20.22 -6.31
N LEU A 762 -4.14 -19.42 -5.25
CA LEU A 762 -3.21 -18.31 -5.11
C LEU A 762 -1.87 -18.89 -4.68
N GLU A 763 -1.00 -19.15 -5.64
CA GLU A 763 0.41 -19.40 -5.34
C GLU A 763 1.05 -18.07 -4.94
N ASP A 764 1.57 -18.01 -3.71
CA ASP A 764 2.14 -16.77 -3.18
C ASP A 764 3.48 -16.41 -3.83
N THR A 765 4.12 -17.32 -4.58
CA THR A 765 5.48 -17.12 -5.10
C THR A 765 5.64 -17.51 -6.57
N SER A 766 6.46 -16.74 -7.30
CA SER A 766 6.83 -16.98 -8.70
C SER A 766 8.32 -16.76 -8.93
N ALA A 767 8.87 -17.45 -9.93
CA ALA A 767 10.22 -17.16 -10.41
C ALA A 767 10.20 -15.89 -11.28
N LEU A 768 11.36 -15.25 -11.43
CA LEU A 768 11.53 -14.10 -12.30
C LEU A 768 11.34 -14.49 -13.78
N GLY A 769 10.68 -13.63 -14.54
CA GLY A 769 10.38 -13.84 -15.96
C GLY A 769 9.21 -14.80 -16.23
N ASP A 770 8.65 -15.44 -15.19
CA ASP A 770 7.48 -16.30 -15.33
C ASP A 770 6.25 -15.52 -15.81
N HIS A 771 5.38 -16.23 -16.52
CA HIS A 771 4.00 -15.82 -16.78
C HIS A 771 3.06 -16.58 -15.85
N ARG A 772 2.09 -15.89 -15.26
CA ARG A 772 1.10 -16.51 -14.39
C ARG A 772 -0.27 -16.42 -15.05
N ARG A 773 -0.89 -17.58 -15.28
CA ARG A 773 -2.28 -17.66 -15.70
C ARG A 773 -3.18 -17.59 -14.47
N ILE A 774 -4.07 -16.61 -14.44
CA ILE A 774 -5.08 -16.44 -13.40
C ILE A 774 -6.45 -16.64 -14.05
N ASP A 775 -7.20 -17.59 -13.50
CA ASP A 775 -8.54 -17.96 -13.95
C ASP A 775 -9.57 -17.30 -13.05
N TYR A 776 -10.43 -16.50 -13.68
CA TYR A 776 -11.50 -15.76 -13.05
C TYR A 776 -12.87 -16.27 -13.52
N GLN A 777 -13.89 -15.97 -12.73
CA GLN A 777 -15.29 -16.19 -13.12
C GLN A 777 -16.10 -14.94 -12.82
N LEU A 778 -16.87 -14.49 -13.81
CA LEU A 778 -17.93 -13.52 -13.62
C LEU A 778 -19.24 -14.25 -13.35
N VAL A 779 -19.87 -13.99 -12.22
CA VAL A 779 -21.18 -14.51 -11.87
C VAL A 779 -22.23 -13.43 -12.11
N GLN A 780 -23.19 -13.73 -12.96
CA GLN A 780 -24.32 -12.89 -13.31
C GLN A 780 -25.56 -13.29 -12.51
N LEU A 781 -26.09 -12.35 -11.76
CA LEU A 781 -27.39 -12.46 -11.07
C LEU A 781 -28.35 -11.44 -11.67
N GLY A 782 -29.63 -11.80 -11.86
CA GLY A 782 -30.59 -10.95 -12.55
C GLY A 782 -30.53 -11.03 -14.09
N LYS A 783 -31.29 -10.17 -14.74
CA LYS A 783 -31.55 -10.20 -16.19
C LYS A 783 -30.54 -9.38 -16.96
N ASN A 784 -29.82 -10.02 -17.88
CA ASN A 784 -28.97 -9.34 -18.85
C ASN A 784 -29.88 -8.68 -19.93
N PRO A 785 -29.81 -7.36 -20.13
CA PRO A 785 -30.64 -6.63 -21.11
C PRO A 785 -30.22 -6.85 -22.57
N GLY A 786 -29.22 -7.71 -22.85
CA GLY A 786 -28.79 -8.07 -24.21
C GLY A 786 -27.31 -7.85 -24.49
N ASP A 787 -26.49 -7.60 -23.47
CA ASP A 787 -25.04 -7.43 -23.63
C ASP A 787 -24.37 -8.76 -23.98
N SER A 788 -23.49 -8.72 -24.97
CA SER A 788 -22.67 -9.88 -25.38
C SER A 788 -21.31 -9.95 -24.68
N GLU A 789 -20.82 -8.83 -24.14
CA GLU A 789 -19.50 -8.72 -23.52
C GLU A 789 -19.52 -7.73 -22.35
N TYR A 790 -18.64 -7.94 -21.37
CA TYR A 790 -18.44 -7.06 -20.23
C TYR A 790 -16.96 -6.70 -20.07
N PRO A 791 -16.58 -5.41 -20.07
CA PRO A 791 -15.20 -5.00 -19.90
C PRO A 791 -14.75 -5.10 -18.43
N VAL A 792 -13.57 -5.69 -18.25
CA VAL A 792 -12.86 -5.83 -16.99
C VAL A 792 -11.51 -5.14 -17.13
N HIS A 793 -11.20 -4.25 -16.18
CA HIS A 793 -9.94 -3.55 -16.04
C HIS A 793 -9.00 -4.33 -15.12
N ILE A 794 -7.80 -4.61 -15.58
CA ILE A 794 -6.73 -5.30 -14.84
C ILE A 794 -5.62 -4.29 -14.64
N GLN A 795 -5.44 -3.84 -13.41
CA GLN A 795 -4.35 -2.97 -13.00
C GLN A 795 -3.26 -3.81 -12.35
N HIS A 796 -2.06 -3.79 -12.91
CA HIS A 796 -0.87 -4.42 -12.39
C HIS A 796 -0.02 -3.37 -11.69
N VAL A 797 0.03 -3.42 -10.36
CA VAL A 797 0.93 -2.63 -9.53
C VAL A 797 2.24 -3.39 -9.37
N LEU A 798 3.32 -2.80 -9.87
CA LEU A 798 4.68 -3.32 -9.81
C LEU A 798 5.31 -3.08 -8.41
N PRO A 799 6.39 -3.79 -8.04
CA PRO A 799 7.09 -3.62 -6.77
C PRO A 799 7.59 -2.19 -6.51
N ASP A 800 7.88 -1.43 -7.58
CA ASP A 800 8.30 -0.03 -7.55
C ASP A 800 7.13 0.98 -7.45
N LEU A 801 5.89 0.49 -7.27
CA LEU A 801 4.63 1.23 -7.20
C LEU A 801 4.17 1.86 -8.54
N THR A 802 4.83 1.56 -9.66
CA THR A 802 4.28 1.90 -10.97
C THR A 802 3.10 1.00 -11.33
N THR A 803 2.20 1.48 -12.18
CA THR A 803 0.98 0.76 -12.56
C THR A 803 0.85 0.58 -14.06
N GLU A 804 0.55 -0.64 -14.48
CA GLU A 804 0.18 -0.98 -15.85
C GLU A 804 -1.30 -1.37 -15.92
N ASP A 805 -2.03 -0.82 -16.88
CA ASP A 805 -3.47 -1.01 -17.00
C ASP A 805 -3.83 -1.75 -18.30
N ILE A 806 -4.66 -2.77 -18.18
CA ILE A 806 -5.15 -3.59 -19.29
C ILE A 806 -6.67 -3.68 -19.22
N VAL A 807 -7.36 -3.46 -20.33
CA VAL A 807 -8.81 -3.72 -20.44
C VAL A 807 -9.02 -5.01 -21.22
N GLN A 808 -9.72 -5.97 -20.62
CA GLN A 808 -10.10 -7.24 -21.23
C GLN A 808 -11.63 -7.32 -21.33
N SER A 809 -12.15 -7.68 -22.51
CA SER A 809 -13.59 -7.91 -22.69
C SER A 809 -13.91 -9.38 -22.40
N VAL A 810 -14.89 -9.61 -21.52
CA VAL A 810 -15.33 -10.95 -21.12
C VAL A 810 -16.67 -11.27 -21.80
N PRO A 811 -16.76 -12.33 -22.64
CA PRO A 811 -18.02 -12.71 -23.28
C PRO A 811 -19.08 -13.16 -22.25
N LEU A 812 -20.28 -12.60 -22.35
CA LEU A 812 -21.45 -13.00 -21.56
C LEU A 812 -22.26 -14.04 -22.33
N GLN A 813 -22.20 -15.30 -21.90
CA GLN A 813 -22.90 -16.41 -22.54
C GLN A 813 -24.40 -16.38 -22.22
N GLN A 814 -25.25 -16.31 -23.25
CA GLN A 814 -26.70 -16.27 -23.05
C GLN A 814 -27.21 -17.50 -22.27
N GLY A 815 -28.04 -17.22 -21.25
CA GLY A 815 -28.66 -18.24 -20.42
C GLY A 815 -27.73 -18.93 -19.41
N GLN A 816 -26.47 -18.53 -19.31
CA GLN A 816 -25.53 -19.02 -18.30
C GLN A 816 -25.31 -17.96 -17.22
N PRO A 817 -25.36 -18.33 -15.92
CA PRO A 817 -25.07 -17.40 -14.83
C PRO A 817 -23.56 -17.25 -14.55
N ILE A 818 -22.70 -18.11 -15.10
CA ILE A 818 -21.25 -18.11 -14.85
C ILE A 818 -20.50 -17.94 -16.18
N HIS A 819 -19.62 -16.93 -16.23
CA HIS A 819 -18.82 -16.58 -17.40
C HIS A 819 -17.33 -16.66 -17.03
N PRO A 820 -16.67 -17.82 -17.27
CA PRO A 820 -15.26 -17.99 -16.96
C PRO A 820 -14.38 -17.24 -17.96
N PHE A 821 -13.30 -16.65 -17.47
CA PHE A 821 -12.25 -16.08 -18.31
C PHE A 821 -10.89 -16.24 -17.66
N SER A 822 -9.84 -16.20 -18.46
CA SER A 822 -8.47 -16.30 -17.99
C SER A 822 -7.67 -15.09 -18.45
N TRP A 823 -6.72 -14.70 -17.63
CA TRP A 823 -5.72 -13.71 -17.98
C TRP A 823 -4.33 -14.29 -17.70
N THR A 824 -3.35 -13.96 -18.53
CA THR A 824 -1.95 -14.36 -18.33
C THR A 824 -1.14 -13.10 -18.12
N THR A 825 -0.42 -13.03 -17.00
CA THR A 825 0.40 -11.87 -16.68
C THR A 825 1.45 -11.62 -17.77
N PRO A 826 1.86 -10.36 -17.98
CA PRO A 826 3.15 -10.05 -18.56
C PRO A 826 4.28 -10.82 -17.83
N PRO A 827 5.46 -10.97 -18.45
CA PRO A 827 6.59 -11.62 -17.78
C PRO A 827 6.94 -10.81 -16.52
N LEU A 828 7.07 -11.50 -15.39
CA LEU A 828 7.30 -10.85 -14.10
C LEU A 828 8.79 -10.50 -13.93
N THR A 829 9.19 -9.31 -14.39
CA THR A 829 10.61 -8.96 -14.57
C THR A 829 11.29 -8.32 -13.36
N GLN A 830 10.54 -7.94 -12.33
CA GLN A 830 11.07 -7.28 -11.13
C GLN A 830 10.92 -8.22 -9.91
N PRO A 831 11.93 -8.35 -9.05
CA PRO A 831 11.75 -9.05 -7.78
C PRO A 831 10.88 -8.22 -6.82
N GLY A 832 10.09 -8.90 -5.98
CA GLY A 832 9.21 -8.26 -5.00
C GLY A 832 7.71 -8.54 -5.20
N LEU A 833 6.87 -7.74 -4.55
CA LEU A 833 5.42 -7.97 -4.53
C LEU A 833 4.74 -7.33 -5.74
N HIS A 834 4.19 -8.14 -6.64
CA HIS A 834 3.29 -7.67 -7.68
C HIS A 834 1.84 -7.82 -7.23
N THR A 835 1.03 -6.78 -7.45
CA THR A 835 -0.40 -6.79 -7.12
C THR A 835 -1.23 -6.61 -8.38
N PHE A 836 -2.12 -7.55 -8.65
CA PHE A 836 -3.07 -7.50 -9.76
C PHE A 836 -4.46 -7.17 -9.21
N ILE A 837 -5.02 -6.07 -9.66
CA ILE A 837 -6.34 -5.59 -9.30
C ILE A 837 -7.22 -5.78 -10.53
N VAL A 838 -8.13 -6.75 -10.48
CA VAL A 838 -9.09 -7.00 -11.56
C VAL A 838 -10.43 -6.42 -11.13
N GLN A 839 -10.97 -5.50 -11.90
CA GLN A 839 -12.16 -4.74 -11.56
C GLN A 839 -13.07 -4.58 -12.79
N GLY A 840 -14.37 -4.88 -12.67
CA GLY A 840 -15.33 -4.59 -13.74
C GLY A 840 -15.46 -3.09 -14.01
N GLN A 841 -16.02 -2.69 -15.15
CA GLN A 841 -16.28 -1.27 -15.44
C GLN A 841 -17.76 -0.92 -15.29
N SER A 842 -18.05 0.34 -14.96
CA SER A 842 -19.43 0.80 -14.82
C SER A 842 -20.15 0.79 -16.15
N SER A 843 -21.27 0.07 -16.23
CA SER A 843 -22.15 0.07 -17.40
C SER A 843 -23.58 0.48 -17.02
N PRO A 844 -24.30 1.26 -17.87
CA PRO A 844 -25.73 1.52 -17.71
C PRO A 844 -26.59 0.25 -17.71
N SER A 845 -26.09 -0.85 -18.30
CA SER A 845 -26.73 -2.16 -18.39
C SER A 845 -26.48 -3.06 -17.18
N THR A 846 -25.74 -2.57 -16.18
CA THR A 846 -25.43 -3.31 -14.95
C THR A 846 -25.96 -2.59 -13.73
N GLN A 847 -26.60 -3.35 -12.84
CA GLN A 847 -27.04 -2.84 -11.56
C GLN A 847 -25.85 -2.70 -10.61
N LYS A 848 -25.67 -1.49 -10.07
CA LYS A 848 -24.78 -1.22 -8.93
C LYS A 848 -25.46 -1.74 -7.65
N GLY A 849 -24.77 -2.56 -6.87
CA GLY A 849 -25.24 -3.06 -5.58
C GLY A 849 -25.45 -1.95 -4.52
N PRO A 850 -26.09 -2.28 -3.37
CA PRO A 850 -26.43 -1.31 -2.31
C PRO A 850 -25.22 -0.60 -1.67
N SER A 851 -24.00 -1.09 -1.93
CA SER A 851 -22.70 -0.50 -1.55
C SER A 851 -21.69 -0.37 -2.70
N SER A 852 -22.10 -0.64 -3.96
CA SER A 852 -21.24 -1.08 -5.09
C SER A 852 -19.93 -0.30 -5.34
N PRO A 853 -18.76 -0.83 -4.92
CA PRO A 853 -17.64 -0.90 -5.84
C PRO A 853 -18.04 -1.80 -7.03
N LEU A 854 -17.32 -1.62 -8.14
CA LEU A 854 -17.39 -2.54 -9.27
C LEU A 854 -16.87 -3.91 -8.82
N PRO A 855 -17.32 -5.03 -9.42
CA PRO A 855 -16.85 -6.36 -9.03
C PRO A 855 -15.33 -6.41 -9.12
N ARG A 856 -14.65 -6.72 -8.02
CA ARG A 856 -13.20 -6.57 -7.89
C ARG A 856 -12.57 -7.76 -7.18
N VAL A 857 -11.44 -8.22 -7.71
CA VAL A 857 -10.57 -9.25 -7.11
C VAL A 857 -9.15 -8.72 -7.08
N VAL A 858 -8.44 -8.96 -5.98
CA VAL A 858 -7.01 -8.63 -5.83
C VAL A 858 -6.23 -9.91 -5.73
N THR A 859 -5.21 -10.08 -6.57
CA THR A 859 -4.28 -11.20 -6.55
C THR A 859 -2.87 -10.68 -6.34
N ARG A 860 -2.11 -11.33 -5.47
CA ARG A 860 -0.73 -10.94 -5.14
C ARG A 860 0.21 -12.08 -5.46
N ILE A 861 1.35 -11.76 -6.04
CA ILE A 861 2.38 -12.74 -6.39
C ILE A 861 3.73 -12.16 -5.97
N TRP A 862 4.43 -12.86 -5.07
CA TRP A 862 5.80 -12.52 -4.70
C TRP A 862 6.78 -13.11 -5.70
N VAL A 863 7.51 -12.27 -6.41
CA VAL A 863 8.54 -12.71 -7.36
C VAL A 863 9.86 -12.83 -6.63
N GLN A 864 10.45 -14.02 -6.67
CA GLN A 864 11.73 -14.30 -6.03
C GLN A 864 12.86 -13.60 -6.78
N GLU A 865 13.76 -13.01 -6.00
CA GLU A 865 15.05 -12.52 -6.48
C GLU A 865 15.92 -13.69 -6.94
N ASP A 866 16.66 -13.51 -8.05
CA ASP A 866 17.59 -14.52 -8.52
C ASP A 866 18.83 -14.55 -7.61
N ARG A 867 19.10 -15.71 -7.03
CA ARG A 867 20.25 -15.96 -6.14
C ARG A 867 21.13 -17.09 -6.65
N ASN A 868 20.88 -17.59 -7.85
CA ASN A 868 21.63 -18.69 -8.41
C ASN A 868 22.87 -18.15 -9.11
N ALA A 869 24.04 -18.61 -8.70
CA ALA A 869 25.27 -18.22 -9.37
C ALA A 869 25.34 -18.83 -10.79
N PRO A 870 25.81 -18.07 -11.80
CA PRO A 870 26.06 -18.60 -13.12
C PRO A 870 27.24 -19.59 -13.10
N LEU A 871 27.31 -20.48 -14.09
CA LEU A 871 28.39 -21.45 -14.28
C LEU A 871 29.47 -20.87 -15.18
N LEU A 872 30.68 -20.72 -14.66
CA LEU A 872 31.86 -20.31 -15.42
C LEU A 872 32.69 -21.53 -15.84
N GLN A 873 33.13 -21.57 -17.09
CA GLN A 873 34.03 -22.60 -17.60
C GLN A 873 35.01 -22.03 -18.61
N VAL A 874 36.28 -22.42 -18.49
CA VAL A 874 37.37 -21.96 -19.36
C VAL A 874 37.87 -23.11 -20.23
N TYR A 875 38.08 -22.81 -21.50
CA TYR A 875 38.59 -23.71 -22.52
C TYR A 875 39.86 -23.15 -23.12
N ILE A 876 40.82 -24.02 -23.42
CA ILE A 876 42.07 -23.72 -24.10
C ILE A 876 42.14 -24.66 -25.30
N ASP A 877 42.24 -24.10 -26.51
CA ASP A 877 42.25 -24.85 -27.77
C ASP A 877 41.11 -25.89 -27.87
N ASN A 878 39.89 -25.48 -27.48
CA ASN A 878 38.66 -26.29 -27.43
C ASN A 878 38.66 -27.46 -26.41
N GLN A 879 39.55 -27.45 -25.42
CA GLN A 879 39.53 -28.42 -24.31
C GLN A 879 39.34 -27.71 -22.96
N PRO A 880 38.62 -28.29 -21.98
CA PRO A 880 38.48 -27.71 -20.65
C PRO A 880 39.86 -27.47 -20.01
N ALA A 881 40.07 -26.28 -19.47
CA ALA A 881 41.34 -25.91 -18.87
C ALA A 881 41.64 -26.71 -17.60
N ALA A 882 42.83 -27.32 -17.51
CA ALA A 882 43.35 -27.95 -16.31
C ALA A 882 44.35 -27.02 -15.58
N HIS A 883 44.69 -27.35 -14.34
CA HIS A 883 45.71 -26.62 -13.59
C HIS A 883 47.10 -26.86 -14.20
N SER A 884 47.90 -25.80 -14.36
CA SER A 884 49.20 -25.78 -15.05
C SER A 884 49.14 -26.28 -16.52
N GLN A 885 48.13 -25.80 -17.28
CA GLN A 885 47.91 -26.19 -18.67
C GLN A 885 49.04 -25.67 -19.59
N PRO A 886 49.69 -26.52 -20.40
CA PRO A 886 50.64 -26.06 -21.40
C PRO A 886 49.95 -25.32 -22.55
N ILE A 887 50.54 -24.23 -23.00
CA ILE A 887 50.01 -23.37 -24.06
C ILE A 887 51.07 -23.04 -25.12
N HIS A 888 50.64 -22.84 -26.36
CA HIS A 888 51.40 -22.30 -27.48
C HIS A 888 51.21 -20.79 -27.67
N GLN A 889 52.11 -20.16 -28.43
CA GLN A 889 52.08 -18.72 -28.73
C GLN A 889 50.75 -18.23 -29.34
N ARG A 890 50.01 -19.10 -30.03
CA ARG A 890 48.73 -18.79 -30.69
C ARG A 890 47.53 -19.55 -30.11
N SER A 891 47.65 -20.05 -28.88
CA SER A 891 46.52 -20.78 -28.26
C SER A 891 45.33 -19.85 -28.12
N GLU A 892 44.14 -20.39 -28.37
CA GLU A 892 42.89 -19.68 -28.15
C GLU A 892 42.36 -20.00 -26.75
N VAL A 893 42.05 -18.96 -26.00
CA VAL A 893 41.41 -19.07 -24.68
C VAL A 893 39.97 -18.64 -24.83
N VAL A 894 39.04 -19.53 -24.49
CA VAL A 894 37.60 -19.29 -24.55
C VAL A 894 37.03 -19.40 -23.16
N VAL A 895 36.44 -18.32 -22.66
CA VAL A 895 35.68 -18.32 -21.42
C VAL A 895 34.20 -18.39 -21.76
N GLN A 896 33.48 -19.33 -21.15
CA GLN A 896 32.03 -19.43 -21.23
C GLN A 896 31.42 -19.15 -19.86
N LEU A 897 30.44 -18.27 -19.83
CA LEU A 897 29.60 -18.01 -18.67
C LEU A 897 28.18 -18.42 -19.04
N ARG A 898 27.59 -19.34 -18.27
CA ARG A 898 26.26 -19.86 -18.51
C ARG A 898 25.38 -19.54 -17.31
N ASP A 899 24.27 -18.88 -17.55
CA ASP A 899 23.23 -18.69 -16.55
C ASP A 899 22.06 -19.67 -16.80
N GLU A 900 21.45 -20.16 -15.73
CA GLU A 900 20.23 -20.98 -15.83
C GLU A 900 18.98 -20.10 -16.05
N GLN A 901 19.07 -18.80 -15.75
CA GLN A 901 18.02 -17.83 -15.95
C GLN A 901 17.81 -17.55 -17.45
N ALA A 902 16.65 -17.93 -17.97
CA ALA A 902 16.35 -17.81 -19.40
C ALA A 902 15.90 -16.40 -19.81
N PHE A 903 15.42 -15.60 -18.85
CA PHE A 903 14.85 -14.27 -19.10
C PHE A 903 15.91 -13.16 -19.09
N LEU A 904 16.87 -13.23 -18.16
CA LEU A 904 17.94 -12.24 -18.01
C LEU A 904 19.18 -12.67 -18.77
N LEU A 905 19.24 -12.28 -20.04
CA LEU A 905 20.32 -12.68 -20.93
C LEU A 905 21.65 -12.00 -20.54
N LEU A 906 22.72 -12.78 -20.58
CA LEU A 906 24.10 -12.34 -20.41
C LEU A 906 24.56 -11.55 -21.65
N GLN A 907 24.18 -10.28 -21.75
CA GLN A 907 24.46 -9.45 -22.93
C GLN A 907 25.61 -8.47 -22.74
N ASP A 908 26.04 -8.21 -21.51
CA ASP A 908 27.03 -7.20 -21.21
C ASP A 908 28.43 -7.81 -21.13
N THR A 909 29.38 -7.16 -21.81
CA THR A 909 30.81 -7.42 -21.69
C THR A 909 31.34 -7.35 -20.24
N GLN A 910 30.71 -6.58 -19.34
CA GLN A 910 31.10 -6.50 -17.92
C GLN A 910 30.89 -7.81 -17.15
N GLN A 911 30.02 -8.69 -17.65
CA GLN A 911 29.67 -9.96 -17.01
C GLN A 911 30.81 -10.98 -17.04
N ILE A 912 31.78 -10.83 -17.95
CA ILE A 912 32.99 -11.67 -17.99
C ILE A 912 34.20 -10.75 -17.91
N ARG A 913 34.95 -10.81 -16.82
CA ARG A 913 36.18 -10.02 -16.63
C ARG A 913 37.39 -10.94 -16.67
N ILE A 914 38.41 -10.54 -17.42
CA ILE A 914 39.58 -11.37 -17.67
C ILE A 914 40.85 -10.55 -17.50
N SER A 915 41.79 -11.07 -16.73
CA SER A 915 43.15 -10.52 -16.64
C SER A 915 44.18 -11.63 -16.78
N LEU A 916 45.33 -11.28 -17.35
CA LEU A 916 46.43 -12.19 -17.56
C LEU A 916 47.66 -11.68 -16.82
N THR A 917 48.14 -12.41 -15.84
CA THR A 917 49.45 -12.12 -15.22
C THR A 917 50.52 -12.81 -16.04
N ASP A 918 51.53 -12.07 -16.48
CA ASP A 918 52.66 -12.62 -17.22
C ASP A 918 53.72 -13.22 -16.29
N PRO A 919 54.73 -13.94 -16.83
CA PRO A 919 55.78 -14.55 -16.02
C PRO A 919 56.68 -13.57 -15.26
N THR A 920 56.61 -12.28 -15.57
CA THR A 920 57.35 -11.22 -14.85
C THR A 920 56.57 -10.70 -13.64
N GLY A 921 55.34 -11.18 -13.46
CA GLY A 921 54.41 -10.72 -12.42
C GLY A 921 53.62 -9.48 -12.84
N GLN A 922 53.71 -9.05 -14.10
CA GLN A 922 52.93 -7.93 -14.61
C GLN A 922 51.51 -8.40 -14.91
N ILE A 923 50.52 -7.77 -14.27
CA ILE A 923 49.11 -8.00 -14.57
C ILE A 923 48.74 -7.18 -15.81
N VAL A 924 48.30 -7.87 -16.86
CA VAL A 924 47.78 -7.32 -18.10
C VAL A 924 46.26 -7.51 -18.09
N PRO A 925 45.47 -6.48 -17.77
CA PRO A 925 44.02 -6.55 -17.97
C PRO A 925 43.73 -6.66 -19.46
N LEU A 926 42.78 -7.52 -19.84
CA LEU A 926 42.33 -7.67 -21.20
C LEU A 926 40.99 -6.94 -21.34
N PHE A 927 40.85 -6.09 -22.35
CA PHE A 927 39.68 -5.24 -22.53
C PHE A 927 38.93 -5.60 -23.81
N TYR A 928 37.61 -5.45 -23.79
CA TYR A 928 36.80 -5.59 -25.00
C TYR A 928 37.02 -4.43 -25.99
N SER A 929 37.38 -3.25 -25.48
CA SER A 929 37.50 -2.01 -26.26
C SER A 929 38.76 -1.93 -27.12
N ASP A 930 39.82 -2.66 -26.78
CA ASP A 930 41.07 -2.72 -27.56
C ASP A 930 41.09 -3.87 -28.58
N GLY A 931 40.02 -4.69 -28.63
CA GLY A 931 39.88 -5.84 -29.52
C GLY A 931 40.65 -7.08 -29.07
N SER A 932 41.24 -7.09 -27.87
CA SER A 932 41.93 -8.27 -27.31
C SER A 932 40.98 -9.42 -26.96
N ILE A 933 39.70 -9.10 -26.75
CA ILE A 933 38.63 -10.07 -26.47
C ILE A 933 37.50 -9.90 -27.48
N THR A 934 37.04 -11.01 -28.07
CA THR A 934 35.79 -11.05 -28.85
C THR A 934 34.68 -11.60 -27.96
N TYR A 935 33.63 -10.81 -27.71
CA TYR A 935 32.47 -11.20 -26.93
C TYR A 935 31.34 -11.69 -27.82
N SER A 936 30.75 -12.82 -27.46
CA SER A 936 29.50 -13.33 -28.00
C SER A 936 28.46 -13.35 -26.87
N PRO A 937 27.39 -12.55 -26.96
CA PRO A 937 26.38 -12.48 -25.90
C PRO A 937 25.59 -13.78 -25.77
N GLY A 938 25.07 -14.00 -24.56
CA GLY A 938 24.01 -14.95 -24.26
C GLY A 938 22.74 -14.62 -25.02
N SER A 939 22.04 -15.67 -25.44
CA SER A 939 20.77 -15.60 -26.15
C SER A 939 19.87 -16.75 -25.70
N THR A 940 18.58 -16.64 -25.96
CA THR A 940 17.65 -17.75 -25.75
C THR A 940 18.04 -18.98 -26.57
N ASP A 941 18.51 -18.77 -27.81
CA ASP A 941 18.92 -19.85 -28.73
C ASP A 941 20.16 -20.63 -28.24
N ASN A 942 21.08 -19.97 -27.53
CA ASN A 942 22.27 -20.61 -26.97
C ASN A 942 22.14 -20.99 -25.50
N LYS A 943 20.93 -20.96 -24.93
CA LYS A 943 20.64 -21.26 -23.51
C LYS A 943 21.39 -20.35 -22.53
N ASN A 944 21.39 -19.06 -22.84
CA ASN A 944 22.01 -17.98 -22.07
C ASN A 944 23.50 -18.24 -21.74
N VAL A 945 24.26 -18.58 -22.77
CA VAL A 945 25.71 -18.76 -22.67
C VAL A 945 26.41 -17.57 -23.32
N ALA A 946 27.03 -16.71 -22.51
CA ALA A 946 27.96 -15.71 -23.00
C ALA A 946 29.36 -16.31 -23.17
N GLN A 947 30.09 -15.85 -24.19
CA GLN A 947 31.41 -16.36 -24.52
C GLN A 947 32.38 -15.21 -24.78
N ALA A 948 33.55 -15.25 -24.14
CA ALA A 948 34.68 -14.36 -24.41
C ALA A 948 35.83 -15.18 -25.02
N SER A 949 36.20 -14.90 -26.28
CA SER A 949 37.35 -15.53 -26.94
C SER A 949 38.55 -14.58 -27.00
N ILE A 950 39.74 -15.12 -26.71
CA ILE A 950 40.99 -14.39 -26.55
C ILE A 950 42.11 -15.11 -27.30
N GLN A 951 42.94 -14.33 -28.00
CA GLN A 951 44.22 -14.79 -28.54
C GLN A 951 45.36 -13.91 -28.01
N PRO A 952 45.81 -14.14 -26.77
CA PRO A 952 46.69 -13.22 -26.04
C PRO A 952 48.12 -13.14 -26.58
N GLY A 953 48.52 -14.02 -27.52
CA GLY A 953 49.79 -13.90 -28.23
C GLY A 953 51.02 -14.02 -27.34
N PHE A 954 51.08 -15.05 -26.48
CA PHE A 954 52.13 -15.24 -25.46
C PHE A 954 53.57 -15.09 -26.02
N GLN A 955 54.36 -14.18 -25.45
CA GLN A 955 55.70 -13.82 -25.98
C GLN A 955 56.85 -14.20 -25.06
N VAL A 956 56.62 -14.27 -23.74
CA VAL A 956 57.67 -14.46 -22.73
C VAL A 956 57.54 -15.84 -22.11
N PRO A 957 58.54 -16.73 -22.20
CA PRO A 957 58.48 -18.04 -21.56
C PRO A 957 58.29 -17.94 -20.05
N GLY A 958 57.38 -18.73 -19.50
CA GLY A 958 57.16 -18.92 -18.08
C GLY A 958 55.69 -19.20 -17.75
N VAL A 959 55.35 -19.00 -16.48
CA VAL A 959 54.00 -19.22 -15.95
C VAL A 959 53.18 -17.95 -16.11
N TYR A 960 52.10 -18.05 -16.87
CA TYR A 960 51.05 -17.05 -16.94
C TYR A 960 49.91 -17.45 -16.00
N ILE A 961 49.24 -16.49 -15.38
CA ILE A 961 48.05 -16.74 -14.55
C ILE A 961 46.88 -16.05 -15.23
N LEU A 962 45.96 -16.83 -15.80
CA LEU A 962 44.70 -16.33 -16.34
C LEU A 962 43.70 -16.27 -15.20
N ARG A 963 43.27 -15.06 -14.87
CA ARG A 963 42.24 -14.81 -13.86
C ARG A 963 40.94 -14.44 -14.55
N VAL A 964 39.91 -15.24 -14.31
CA VAL A 964 38.58 -15.07 -14.90
C VAL A 964 37.54 -14.90 -13.80
N GLN A 965 36.64 -13.94 -14.00
CA GLN A 965 35.48 -13.70 -13.16
C GLN A 965 34.24 -13.61 -14.04
N GLY A 966 33.16 -14.25 -13.60
CA GLY A 966 31.84 -14.19 -14.23
C GLY A 966 30.78 -13.75 -13.23
N GLU A 967 29.86 -12.89 -13.64
CA GLU A 967 28.68 -12.51 -12.85
C GLU A 967 27.43 -12.46 -13.74
N ASP A 968 26.28 -12.74 -13.14
CA ASP A 968 24.99 -12.60 -13.82
C ASP A 968 24.47 -11.15 -13.78
N GLN A 969 23.26 -10.93 -14.29
CA GLN A 969 22.62 -9.61 -14.30
C GLN A 969 22.27 -9.06 -12.90
N PHE A 970 22.20 -9.92 -11.87
CA PHE A 970 21.97 -9.51 -10.47
C PHE A 970 23.26 -9.45 -9.65
N GLY A 971 24.42 -9.71 -10.27
CA GLY A 971 25.71 -9.71 -9.59
C GLY A 971 25.99 -10.99 -8.79
N ASN A 972 25.21 -12.07 -8.98
CA ASN A 972 25.61 -13.37 -8.45
C ASN A 972 26.84 -13.84 -9.22
N THR A 973 27.92 -14.12 -8.49
CA THR A 973 29.21 -14.44 -9.10
C THR A 973 29.40 -15.95 -9.27
N ALA A 974 29.92 -16.36 -10.43
CA ALA A 974 30.16 -17.74 -10.77
C ALA A 974 31.23 -18.40 -9.87
N SER A 975 30.75 -19.16 -8.88
CA SER A 975 31.54 -19.84 -7.83
C SER A 975 32.32 -18.88 -6.90
N ASN A 976 32.49 -19.28 -5.64
CA ASN A 976 33.03 -18.44 -4.57
C ASN A 976 34.53 -18.06 -4.67
N LEU A 977 35.20 -18.26 -5.82
CA LEU A 977 36.61 -17.94 -6.02
C LEU A 977 36.86 -17.48 -7.46
N LEU A 978 37.71 -16.45 -7.61
CA LEU A 978 38.41 -16.14 -8.86
C LEU A 978 39.01 -17.43 -9.41
N GLN A 979 38.69 -17.79 -10.66
CA GLN A 979 39.30 -18.96 -11.27
C GLN A 979 40.66 -18.55 -11.85
N ASP A 980 41.71 -18.75 -11.04
CA ASP A 980 43.09 -18.61 -11.47
C ASP A 980 43.53 -19.91 -12.17
N ILE A 981 43.76 -19.82 -13.47
CA ILE A 981 44.25 -20.91 -14.29
C ILE A 981 45.71 -20.63 -14.61
N GLU A 982 46.58 -21.48 -14.08
CA GLU A 982 48.00 -21.46 -14.38
C GLU A 982 48.21 -21.99 -15.81
N LEU A 983 48.75 -21.13 -16.67
CA LEU A 983 49.09 -21.45 -18.06
C LEU A 983 50.60 -21.45 -18.21
N VAL A 984 51.18 -22.53 -18.73
CA VAL A 984 52.63 -22.64 -18.89
C VAL A 984 52.99 -22.43 -20.35
N PHE A 985 53.57 -21.27 -20.66
CA PHE A 985 54.11 -20.99 -21.99
C PHE A 985 55.62 -21.21 -21.98
N SER A 986 56.13 -22.10 -22.84
CA SER A 986 57.57 -22.33 -22.96
C SER A 986 58.03 -22.16 -24.40
N THR A 987 59.17 -21.50 -24.61
CA THR A 987 59.88 -21.49 -25.90
C THR A 987 60.87 -22.65 -26.04
N THR A 988 61.16 -23.39 -24.96
CA THR A 988 62.02 -24.57 -25.01
C THR A 988 61.23 -25.81 -25.43
N SER A 989 61.33 -26.11 -26.73
CA SER A 989 61.26 -27.44 -27.34
C SER A 989 60.69 -28.60 -26.51
N GLY A 990 59.44 -29.00 -26.75
CA GLY A 990 58.84 -30.22 -26.19
C GLY A 990 59.27 -31.51 -26.91
N PHE A 991 58.75 -32.65 -26.47
CA PHE A 991 58.87 -33.91 -27.22
C PHE A 991 57.94 -33.87 -28.44
N SER A 992 58.47 -34.16 -29.63
CA SER A 992 57.69 -34.34 -30.87
C SER A 992 57.12 -35.75 -30.99
N SER A 993 57.74 -36.72 -30.31
CA SER A 993 57.20 -38.06 -30.07
C SER A 993 57.78 -38.62 -28.78
N LEU A 994 56.99 -39.36 -28.02
CA LEU A 994 57.40 -40.09 -26.83
C LEU A 994 56.58 -41.38 -26.76
N GLY A 995 57.22 -42.51 -26.51
CA GLY A 995 56.54 -43.81 -26.45
C GLY A 995 57.46 -44.91 -25.95
N LEU A 996 56.91 -46.10 -25.77
CA LEU A 996 57.65 -47.26 -25.27
C LEU A 996 57.72 -48.35 -26.34
N TYR A 997 58.87 -49.02 -26.43
CA TYR A 997 59.06 -50.12 -27.37
C TYR A 997 60.11 -51.14 -26.85
N PRO A 998 59.93 -52.44 -27.09
CA PRO A 998 58.66 -53.08 -27.45
C PRO A 998 57.66 -52.96 -26.29
N ASN A 999 56.36 -52.94 -26.57
CA ASN A 999 55.32 -52.98 -25.55
C ASN A 999 54.13 -53.77 -26.12
N PRO A 1000 53.90 -55.05 -25.73
CA PRO A 1000 54.44 -55.73 -24.55
C PRO A 1000 55.95 -56.00 -24.57
N PHE A 1001 56.58 -56.16 -23.40
CA PHE A 1001 58.02 -56.42 -23.26
C PHE A 1001 58.31 -57.62 -22.34
N HIS A 1002 59.44 -58.29 -22.55
CA HIS A 1002 59.82 -59.47 -21.75
C HIS A 1002 60.99 -59.22 -20.78
N HIS A 1003 62.07 -58.58 -21.26
CA HIS A 1003 63.29 -58.38 -20.47
C HIS A 1003 63.82 -56.94 -20.52
N GLU A 1004 63.54 -56.22 -21.60
CA GLU A 1004 64.03 -54.86 -21.85
C GLU A 1004 62.90 -54.01 -22.44
N LEU A 1005 62.76 -52.79 -21.92
CA LEU A 1005 61.80 -51.79 -22.35
C LEU A 1005 62.58 -50.52 -22.67
N GLU A 1006 62.38 -49.95 -23.85
CA GLU A 1006 63.03 -48.70 -24.25
C GLU A 1006 62.03 -47.55 -24.33
N LEU A 1007 62.47 -46.38 -23.89
CA LEU A 1007 61.78 -45.13 -24.13
C LEU A 1007 62.21 -44.57 -25.49
N LYS A 1008 61.31 -44.60 -26.47
CA LYS A 1008 61.51 -43.99 -27.78
C LYS A 1008 61.06 -42.54 -27.74
N TYR A 1009 61.92 -41.63 -28.16
CA TYR A 1009 61.64 -40.21 -28.06
C TYR A 1009 62.28 -39.38 -29.17
N ALA A 1010 61.69 -38.22 -29.45
CA ALA A 1010 62.21 -37.24 -30.38
C ALA A 1010 62.04 -35.84 -29.80
N LEU A 1011 63.14 -35.12 -29.60
CA LEU A 1011 63.08 -33.75 -29.08
C LEU A 1011 62.92 -32.75 -30.22
N SER A 1012 62.10 -31.72 -29.99
CA SER A 1012 61.88 -30.65 -30.98
C SER A 1012 63.12 -29.75 -31.15
N SER A 1013 64.04 -29.74 -30.17
CA SER A 1013 65.38 -29.15 -30.25
C SER A 1013 66.38 -30.17 -29.73
N PRO A 1014 67.39 -30.57 -30.52
CA PRO A 1014 68.27 -31.70 -30.21
C PRO A 1014 69.30 -31.44 -29.10
N ASN A 1015 69.44 -30.20 -28.60
CA ASN A 1015 70.51 -29.80 -27.68
C ASN A 1015 70.05 -29.41 -26.26
N THR A 1016 68.79 -29.69 -25.89
CA THR A 1016 68.25 -29.34 -24.56
C THR A 1016 68.40 -30.51 -23.59
N PRO A 1017 69.11 -30.36 -22.45
CA PRO A 1017 69.11 -31.38 -21.40
C PRO A 1017 67.71 -31.55 -20.82
N VAL A 1018 67.26 -32.79 -20.69
CA VAL A 1018 65.92 -33.12 -20.17
C VAL A 1018 66.04 -34.11 -19.02
N GLN A 1019 65.34 -33.85 -17.92
CA GLN A 1019 65.14 -34.81 -16.84
C GLN A 1019 63.74 -35.43 -16.96
N LEU A 1020 63.65 -36.75 -16.90
CA LEU A 1020 62.39 -37.50 -16.88
C LEU A 1020 62.25 -38.17 -15.51
N ASP A 1021 61.23 -37.77 -14.77
CA ASP A 1021 60.82 -38.44 -13.54
C ASP A 1021 59.69 -39.43 -13.88
N LEU A 1022 59.96 -40.71 -13.65
CA LEU A 1022 59.08 -41.83 -13.95
C LEU A 1022 58.48 -42.39 -12.66
N SER A 1023 57.17 -42.63 -12.66
CA SER A 1023 56.46 -43.31 -11.57
C SER A 1023 55.73 -44.53 -12.13
N LEU A 1024 56.00 -45.71 -11.57
CA LEU A 1024 55.35 -46.95 -11.97
C LEU A 1024 54.22 -47.26 -11.00
N ILE A 1025 53.02 -47.50 -11.54
CA ILE A 1025 51.79 -47.65 -10.76
C ILE A 1025 51.04 -48.90 -11.25
N ASP A 1026 50.39 -49.61 -10.33
CA ASP A 1026 49.46 -50.67 -10.70
C ASP A 1026 48.09 -50.12 -11.16
N PRO A 1027 47.20 -50.94 -11.76
CA PRO A 1027 45.89 -50.49 -12.21
C PRO A 1027 44.96 -49.97 -11.10
N SER A 1028 45.30 -50.18 -9.82
CA SER A 1028 44.55 -49.67 -8.67
C SER A 1028 45.03 -48.30 -8.18
N GLY A 1029 46.06 -47.73 -8.81
CA GLY A 1029 46.62 -46.42 -8.44
C GLY A 1029 47.73 -46.51 -7.38
N ARG A 1030 48.17 -47.70 -6.98
CA ARG A 1030 49.25 -47.86 -5.99
C ARG A 1030 50.62 -47.73 -6.66
N LEU A 1031 51.45 -46.82 -6.14
CA LEU A 1031 52.83 -46.61 -6.57
C LEU A 1031 53.69 -47.84 -6.25
N LEU A 1032 54.32 -48.42 -7.27
CA LEU A 1032 55.24 -49.55 -7.17
C LEU A 1032 56.70 -49.10 -7.12
N GLY A 1033 57.04 -47.97 -7.74
CA GLY A 1033 58.37 -47.38 -7.66
C GLY A 1033 58.50 -46.05 -8.40
N LYS A 1034 59.62 -45.34 -8.16
CA LYS A 1034 60.03 -44.16 -8.94
C LYS A 1034 61.43 -44.34 -9.54
N HIS A 1035 61.68 -43.69 -10.67
CA HIS A 1035 62.98 -43.67 -11.33
C HIS A 1035 63.19 -42.34 -12.06
N THR A 1036 64.40 -41.79 -12.03
CA THR A 1036 64.72 -40.54 -12.71
C THR A 1036 65.78 -40.80 -13.77
N LEU A 1037 65.55 -40.29 -14.97
CA LEU A 1037 66.47 -40.38 -16.09
C LEU A 1037 66.91 -38.98 -16.49
N ALA A 1038 68.20 -38.80 -16.75
CA ALA A 1038 68.73 -37.59 -17.36
C ALA A 1038 69.11 -37.88 -18.81
N ILE A 1039 68.52 -37.13 -19.74
CA ILE A 1039 68.92 -37.10 -21.14
C ILE A 1039 69.93 -35.95 -21.27
N GLN A 1040 71.22 -36.31 -21.29
CA GLN A 1040 72.33 -35.42 -21.65
C GLN A 1040 73.01 -36.01 -22.87
N GLU A 1041 73.20 -35.23 -23.94
CA GLU A 1041 73.96 -35.72 -25.09
C GLU A 1041 75.18 -34.85 -25.40
N LEU A 1042 76.34 -35.53 -25.48
CA LEU A 1042 77.57 -35.07 -26.10
C LEU A 1042 77.47 -35.30 -27.61
N ALA A 1043 77.84 -34.29 -28.39
CA ALA A 1043 77.77 -34.31 -29.84
C ALA A 1043 78.47 -35.54 -30.46
N SER A 1044 77.73 -36.34 -31.24
CA SER A 1044 78.32 -37.09 -32.35
C SER A 1044 77.34 -37.16 -33.52
N GLU A 1045 77.86 -36.80 -34.69
CA GLU A 1045 77.15 -36.73 -35.96
C GLU A 1045 76.80 -38.13 -36.45
N GLN A 1046 75.51 -38.46 -36.38
CA GLN A 1046 74.70 -39.29 -37.29
C GLN A 1046 73.46 -39.72 -36.50
N ASN A 1047 72.32 -39.05 -36.68
CA ASN A 1047 71.14 -39.32 -35.84
C ASN A 1047 69.83 -39.37 -36.64
N PRO A 1048 69.04 -40.47 -36.57
CA PRO A 1048 67.63 -40.47 -36.99
C PRO A 1048 66.79 -39.55 -36.07
N LYS A 1049 65.69 -39.00 -36.61
CA LYS A 1049 64.77 -38.09 -35.89
C LYS A 1049 64.11 -38.68 -34.64
N VAL A 1050 64.22 -39.99 -34.39
CA VAL A 1050 63.68 -40.70 -33.23
C VAL A 1050 64.80 -41.50 -32.58
N ARG A 1051 65.00 -41.28 -31.28
CA ARG A 1051 66.02 -41.92 -30.45
C ARG A 1051 65.37 -42.92 -29.50
N SER A 1052 66.19 -43.76 -28.86
CA SER A 1052 65.71 -44.78 -27.92
C SER A 1052 66.68 -44.85 -26.74
N LEU A 1053 66.14 -44.92 -25.52
CA LEU A 1053 66.88 -45.04 -24.28
C LEU A 1053 66.36 -46.25 -23.51
N SER A 1054 67.21 -47.24 -23.24
CA SER A 1054 66.82 -48.42 -22.48
C SER A 1054 66.51 -48.07 -21.03
N LEU A 1055 65.34 -48.50 -20.53
CA LEU A 1055 64.92 -48.31 -19.15
C LEU A 1055 65.56 -49.39 -18.27
N GLU A 1056 66.78 -49.15 -17.80
CA GLU A 1056 67.46 -50.01 -16.83
C GLU A 1056 66.89 -49.84 -15.41
N TRP A 1057 65.62 -50.18 -15.23
CA TRP A 1057 64.92 -50.07 -13.96
C TRP A 1057 64.71 -51.46 -13.34
N PRO A 1058 65.45 -51.83 -12.27
CA PRO A 1058 65.42 -53.19 -11.71
C PRO A 1058 64.03 -53.72 -11.35
N ILE A 1059 63.09 -52.82 -11.01
CA ILE A 1059 61.72 -53.23 -10.69
C ILE A 1059 61.03 -53.85 -11.90
N LEU A 1060 61.27 -53.35 -13.12
CA LEU A 1060 60.62 -53.83 -14.35
C LEU A 1060 60.99 -55.29 -14.67
N ARG A 1061 62.13 -55.80 -14.20
CA ARG A 1061 62.55 -57.20 -14.38
C ARG A 1061 61.85 -58.17 -13.42
N ASN A 1062 61.27 -57.68 -12.34
CA ASN A 1062 60.69 -58.47 -11.25
C ASN A 1062 59.18 -58.29 -11.10
N LEU A 1063 58.53 -57.59 -12.04
CA LEU A 1063 57.08 -57.44 -12.04
C LEU A 1063 56.41 -58.76 -12.46
N PRO A 1064 55.27 -59.14 -11.86
CA PRO A 1064 54.46 -60.23 -12.39
C PRO A 1064 53.85 -59.85 -13.76
N PRO A 1065 53.50 -60.83 -14.63
CA PRO A 1065 52.83 -60.55 -15.89
C PRO A 1065 51.53 -59.77 -15.67
N GLY A 1066 51.33 -58.68 -16.40
CA GLY A 1066 50.21 -57.76 -16.14
C GLY A 1066 50.32 -56.42 -16.86
N MET A 1067 49.30 -55.58 -16.64
CA MET A 1067 49.31 -54.18 -17.10
C MET A 1067 49.71 -53.26 -15.96
N TYR A 1068 50.58 -52.31 -16.25
CA TYR A 1068 51.00 -51.26 -15.32
C TYR A 1068 50.95 -49.91 -16.03
N ILE A 1069 50.94 -48.83 -15.26
CA ILE A 1069 50.95 -47.46 -15.78
C ILE A 1069 52.28 -46.82 -15.44
N LEU A 1070 52.98 -46.33 -16.46
CA LEU A 1070 54.19 -45.52 -16.33
C LEU A 1070 53.80 -44.05 -16.48
N GLN A 1071 53.76 -43.32 -15.36
CA GLN A 1071 53.63 -41.87 -15.33
C GLN A 1071 54.96 -41.19 -15.64
N ILE A 1072 54.95 -40.19 -16.51
CA ILE A 1072 56.15 -39.48 -16.98
C ILE A 1072 55.98 -37.99 -16.73
N HIS A 1073 56.91 -37.41 -15.98
CA HIS A 1073 57.04 -35.97 -15.81
C HIS A 1073 58.38 -35.52 -16.41
N ALA A 1074 58.34 -34.68 -17.44
CA ALA A 1074 59.53 -34.15 -18.09
C ALA A 1074 59.83 -32.73 -17.59
N MET A 1075 61.10 -32.46 -17.29
CA MET A 1075 61.59 -31.14 -16.88
C MET A 1075 62.81 -30.74 -17.71
N ASP A 1076 62.93 -29.45 -18.00
CA ASP A 1076 64.12 -28.89 -18.65
C ASP A 1076 65.27 -28.64 -17.64
N ALA A 1077 66.39 -28.10 -18.13
CA ALA A 1077 67.56 -27.79 -17.31
C ALA A 1077 67.29 -26.76 -16.17
N ASN A 1078 66.21 -25.98 -16.26
CA ASN A 1078 65.79 -25.01 -15.24
C ASN A 1078 64.71 -25.57 -14.30
N LYS A 1079 64.42 -26.88 -14.38
CA LYS A 1079 63.34 -27.57 -13.65
C LYS A 1079 61.94 -27.09 -14.02
N LEU A 1080 61.75 -26.49 -15.20
CA LEU A 1080 60.44 -26.15 -15.71
C LEU A 1080 59.81 -27.37 -16.41
N PRO A 1081 58.51 -27.65 -16.20
CA PRO A 1081 57.85 -28.78 -16.84
C PRO A 1081 57.83 -28.62 -18.37
N MET A 1082 58.10 -29.71 -19.08
CA MET A 1082 58.13 -29.76 -20.55
C MET A 1082 56.87 -30.41 -21.11
N VAL A 1083 56.47 -29.96 -22.30
CA VAL A 1083 55.31 -30.51 -23.00
C VAL A 1083 55.62 -31.92 -23.51
N LEU A 1084 54.79 -32.87 -23.09
CA LEU A 1084 54.73 -34.22 -23.63
C LEU A 1084 53.64 -34.29 -24.72
N PRO A 1085 53.81 -35.10 -25.78
CA PRO A 1085 52.75 -35.40 -26.72
C PRO A 1085 51.50 -35.91 -25.99
N SER A 1086 50.32 -35.54 -26.48
CA SER A 1086 49.05 -35.95 -25.88
C SER A 1086 49.00 -37.47 -25.62
N GLY A 1087 48.64 -37.87 -24.40
CA GLY A 1087 48.53 -39.27 -23.97
C GLY A 1087 49.86 -39.98 -23.69
N THR A 1088 50.97 -39.23 -23.53
CA THR A 1088 52.30 -39.81 -23.22
C THR A 1088 52.81 -39.48 -21.82
N ASP A 1089 52.06 -38.69 -21.06
CA ASP A 1089 52.20 -38.45 -19.62
C ASP A 1089 51.86 -39.69 -18.80
N GLN A 1090 51.02 -40.59 -19.34
CA GLN A 1090 50.74 -41.92 -18.80
C GLN A 1090 50.78 -42.97 -19.90
N LEU A 1091 51.79 -43.85 -19.85
CA LEU A 1091 51.93 -44.94 -20.81
C LEU A 1091 51.60 -46.27 -20.14
N ILE A 1092 50.64 -47.01 -20.71
CA ILE A 1092 50.33 -48.37 -20.27
C ILE A 1092 51.47 -49.28 -20.72
N ILE A 1093 52.13 -49.97 -19.79
CA ILE A 1093 53.10 -51.02 -20.08
C ILE A 1093 52.51 -52.39 -19.84
N LYS A 1094 52.78 -53.33 -20.74
CA LYS A 1094 52.35 -54.72 -20.67
C LYS A 1094 53.59 -55.60 -20.56
N LEU A 1095 53.68 -56.38 -19.49
CA LEU A 1095 54.74 -57.37 -19.29
C LEU A 1095 54.24 -58.78 -19.64
#